data_AF-A0A484NDE2-F1
#
_entry.id   AF-A0A484NDE2-F1
#
_cell.length_a   1.000
_cell.length_b   1.000
_cell.length_c   1.000
_cell.angle_alpha   90.00
_cell.angle_beta   90.00
_cell.angle_gamma   90.00
#
_symmetry.space_group_name_H-M   'P 1'
#
loop_
_entity.id
_entity.type
_entity.pdbx_description
1 polymer ?
#
loop_
_entity_poly.entity_id
_entity_poly.type
_entity_poly.pdbx_seq_one_letter_code
_entity_poly.pdbx_strand_id
1 'polypeptide(L)'
;MEVVAAIVGSVLTESFRFLHEPITSRIKNQFKVQSNRKNLEEKMNLLSKLEQSLDLDERLRYSPRTQVQDWLKRVEELKNEFDLFQAGAEKKMNNTSFGCLRCLDFKLGNNLARLMLKANKLVGEREAFDSSIYRLEPVEHIPGPSVVGQWTASRNLEGIMKLLRDDSVKRIGVWGMGGVGKTTLIRNLNNKLESPGDMLFGIVIWVVVSQHGSLKTIQSRIAERLEMQIGIGESDERIVSRLCSRLRERCFLIILDDVWDAIDLDKVGIPRLEGLTGSKVILTSRSLEVCNEMETDHNFEVCCLRDNEAWDLFSEKVGEEVANDDEIKPHAEKVVKECHGLPLAITIVGASMSKKRRVSQWQDALGYLQRSMPLNPKVEDKVFKPLKLSYDFLESTEDEPLKSCFLFLCLFPEDYEVPLQRLVQYWLAEGLLDERKNYEELHNRCDTIVEKLKAFCLLECGIIDPSHVRMHDVVRDVGIWIATHECKSIVRAGECELTEISLEVLENCSNRGVKRVSFVGNDIETLPSCEVQCPETSTLLLLDNLHLREMPSSFLLGFPTLRILDLSESKIKSLPQSLANLAQLRTLVLKRCYQLTELPPFEALGRLQVLDCSYSGLTELPQGFEKLTNLRQLDISCTHKLQRIPTGKISNLCILEYLNVMGNATGCGMSRESENSIIDFEELLCLQELMALCIDIAGIPRVTAVHVNWLKSINFFAVHVSPDGRNPKIPATVNSKEVHFCGLHFAGDESVPWLLANTFSCSIIKCKGVELMLSALVRNNAPFSHLKRLTMSTCHISVVKTLPMRRPKFDLLPNLEALYFYKLTGVGSVSDLSHFLGLRFTNLKRLDVVYCNQLECLLAVDDIEGEENNCVEKLEQINIKHCFRLRQVFKNTSSSCCKPFPNLRSLELETLPELVQICNANVCSPWESLTLLDVRGCNRLRKLPVGIQSARPRSTLLIRGVNGWWNDLEWDRPESKVRLGSHFTPLS
;
A
#
# COMPACT_ATOMS: atom_id res chain seq x y z
N MET A 1 -102.29 19.34 65.21
CA MET A 1 -100.82 19.28 65.10
C MET A 1 -100.32 18.81 63.73
N GLU A 2 -101.16 18.19 62.88
CA GLU A 2 -100.73 17.77 61.53
C GLU A 2 -100.79 18.87 60.45
N VAL A 3 -101.54 19.96 60.67
CA VAL A 3 -101.61 21.08 59.70
C VAL A 3 -100.45 22.07 59.85
N VAL A 4 -99.83 22.16 61.03
CA VAL A 4 -98.67 23.05 61.28
C VAL A 4 -97.35 22.43 60.76
N ALA A 5 -97.25 21.10 60.73
CA ALA A 5 -96.08 20.40 60.17
C ALA A 5 -95.98 20.51 58.64
N ALA A 6 -97.12 20.59 57.93
CA ALA A 6 -97.13 20.69 56.47
C ALA A 6 -96.75 22.09 55.95
N ILE A 7 -97.13 23.16 56.68
CA ILE A 7 -96.86 24.55 56.27
C ILE A 7 -95.40 24.96 56.60
N VAL A 8 -94.84 24.47 57.71
CA VAL A 8 -93.42 24.73 58.05
C VAL A 8 -92.47 23.94 57.14
N GLY A 9 -92.90 22.76 56.65
CA GLY A 9 -92.12 21.93 55.72
C GLY A 9 -91.96 22.54 54.31
N SER A 10 -92.99 23.20 53.76
CA SER A 10 -92.93 23.78 52.41
C SER A 10 -92.17 25.12 52.37
N VAL A 11 -92.31 25.96 53.41
CA VAL A 11 -91.63 27.27 53.48
C VAL A 11 -90.13 27.11 53.72
N LEU A 12 -89.70 26.07 54.47
CA LEU A 12 -88.26 25.79 54.67
C LEU A 12 -87.60 25.13 53.46
N THR A 13 -88.32 24.35 52.64
CA THR A 13 -87.74 23.68 51.46
C THR A 13 -87.58 24.60 50.25
N GLU A 14 -88.50 25.55 50.02
CA GLU A 14 -88.33 26.58 48.97
C GLU A 14 -87.22 27.59 49.33
N SER A 15 -87.14 27.99 50.60
CA SER A 15 -86.07 28.89 51.08
C SER A 15 -84.68 28.24 51.00
N PHE A 16 -84.58 26.92 51.20
CA PHE A 16 -83.31 26.18 51.02
C PHE A 16 -82.94 25.96 49.56
N ARG A 17 -83.90 25.76 48.64
CA ARG A 17 -83.60 25.60 47.20
C ARG A 17 -83.02 26.87 46.57
N PHE A 18 -83.52 28.04 46.97
CA PHE A 18 -83.03 29.33 46.47
C PHE A 18 -81.63 29.71 46.99
N LEU A 19 -81.22 29.16 48.15
CA LEU A 19 -79.88 29.35 48.73
C LEU A 19 -78.89 28.23 48.37
N HIS A 20 -79.37 27.04 48.00
CA HIS A 20 -78.53 25.88 47.72
C HIS A 20 -77.84 25.96 46.35
N GLU A 21 -78.49 26.43 45.27
CA GLU A 21 -77.84 26.54 43.95
C GLU A 21 -76.69 27.57 43.89
N PRO A 22 -76.81 28.78 44.49
CA PRO A 22 -75.71 29.74 44.49
C PRO A 22 -74.56 29.32 45.41
N ILE A 23 -74.84 28.60 46.50
CA ILE A 23 -73.81 28.16 47.46
C ILE A 23 -73.11 26.88 46.96
N THR A 24 -73.84 25.92 46.36
CA THR A 24 -73.22 24.72 45.77
C THR A 24 -72.47 25.00 44.47
N SER A 25 -72.86 25.99 43.65
CA SER A 25 -72.05 26.41 42.50
C SER A 25 -70.82 27.24 42.93
N ARG A 26 -70.92 28.05 44.00
CA ARG A 26 -69.79 28.79 44.59
C ARG A 26 -68.76 27.88 45.26
N ILE A 27 -69.20 26.85 46.00
CA ILE A 27 -68.30 25.84 46.59
C ILE A 27 -67.73 24.89 45.51
N LYS A 28 -68.51 24.50 44.48
CA LYS A 28 -67.99 23.72 43.33
C LYS A 28 -66.94 24.48 42.52
N ASN A 29 -67.06 25.80 42.37
CA ASN A 29 -66.08 26.59 41.61
C ASN A 29 -64.78 26.82 42.40
N GLN A 30 -64.83 26.98 43.73
CA GLN A 30 -63.62 27.11 44.56
C GLN A 30 -62.82 25.79 44.60
N PHE A 31 -63.49 24.64 44.66
CA PHE A 31 -62.84 23.32 44.57
C PHE A 31 -62.36 22.94 43.15
N LYS A 32 -62.86 23.57 42.09
CA LYS A 32 -62.38 23.34 40.72
C LYS A 32 -61.13 24.13 40.36
N VAL A 33 -60.87 25.31 40.95
CA VAL A 33 -59.70 26.13 40.59
C VAL A 33 -58.37 25.45 40.96
N GLN A 34 -58.26 24.85 42.14
CA GLN A 34 -57.05 24.10 42.54
C GLN A 34 -56.85 22.82 41.70
N SER A 35 -57.91 22.05 41.45
CA SER A 35 -57.84 20.84 40.61
C SER A 35 -57.51 21.17 39.15
N ASN A 36 -58.12 22.21 38.59
CA ASN A 36 -57.83 22.69 37.23
C ASN A 36 -56.42 23.27 37.11
N ARG A 37 -55.90 23.91 38.18
CA ARG A 37 -54.52 24.42 38.19
C ARG A 37 -53.52 23.26 38.14
N LYS A 38 -53.73 22.24 38.96
CA LYS A 38 -52.89 21.03 38.95
C LYS A 38 -52.94 20.30 37.60
N ASN A 39 -54.13 20.20 37.00
CA ASN A 39 -54.30 19.60 35.67
C ASN A 39 -53.62 20.43 34.56
N LEU A 40 -53.67 21.77 34.65
CA LEU A 40 -52.95 22.65 33.75
C LEU A 40 -51.43 22.49 33.92
N GLU A 41 -50.91 22.43 35.15
CA GLU A 41 -49.49 22.15 35.44
C GLU A 41 -49.05 20.80 34.86
N GLU A 42 -49.86 19.74 35.02
CA GLU A 42 -49.61 18.43 34.41
C GLU A 42 -49.56 18.50 32.87
N LYS A 43 -50.45 19.25 32.23
CA LYS A 43 -50.44 19.45 30.78
C LYS A 43 -49.30 20.33 30.29
N MET A 44 -48.89 21.33 31.05
CA MET A 44 -47.71 22.15 30.71
C MET A 44 -46.40 21.34 30.84
N ASN A 45 -46.33 20.44 31.84
CA ASN A 45 -45.25 19.47 31.95
C ASN A 45 -45.26 18.47 30.78
N LEU A 46 -46.44 17.99 30.36
CA LEU A 46 -46.57 17.14 29.18
C LEU A 46 -46.11 17.85 27.90
N LEU A 47 -46.55 19.09 27.67
CA LEU A 47 -46.12 19.90 26.52
C LEU A 47 -44.60 20.15 26.53
N SER A 48 -44.00 20.36 27.69
CA SER A 48 -42.54 20.52 27.82
C SER A 48 -41.78 19.23 27.50
N LYS A 49 -42.30 18.07 27.88
CA LYS A 49 -41.74 16.77 27.48
C LYS A 49 -41.88 16.53 25.97
N LEU A 50 -43.02 16.90 25.40
CA LEU A 50 -43.28 16.78 23.95
C LEU A 50 -42.36 17.71 23.13
N GLU A 51 -42.09 18.92 23.61
CA GLU A 51 -41.13 19.84 23.01
C GLU A 51 -39.69 19.29 23.05
N GLN A 52 -39.25 18.74 24.19
CA GLN A 52 -37.93 18.09 24.28
C GLN A 52 -37.79 16.89 23.34
N SER A 53 -38.89 16.15 23.11
CA SER A 53 -38.88 15.05 22.13
C SER A 53 -38.73 15.52 20.68
N LEU A 54 -39.25 16.72 20.37
CA LEU A 54 -39.13 17.35 19.06
C LEU A 54 -37.71 17.88 18.79
N ASP A 55 -37.04 18.45 19.80
CA ASP A 55 -35.66 18.93 19.69
C ASP A 55 -34.66 17.77 19.41
N LEU A 56 -35.01 16.54 19.82
CA LEU A 56 -34.28 15.32 19.46
C LEU A 56 -34.54 14.86 18.02
N ASP A 57 -35.81 14.89 17.58
CA ASP A 57 -36.22 14.54 16.21
C ASP A 57 -35.73 15.57 15.16
N GLU A 58 -35.62 16.86 15.54
CA GLU A 58 -35.13 17.95 14.68
C GLU A 58 -33.62 17.86 14.41
N ARG A 59 -32.83 17.30 15.34
CA ARG A 59 -31.38 17.06 15.11
C ARG A 59 -31.11 16.02 14.01
N LEU A 60 -32.06 15.12 13.75
CA LEU A 60 -31.97 14.07 12.73
C LEU A 60 -32.54 14.50 11.37
N ARG A 61 -33.22 15.64 11.28
CA ARG A 61 -33.85 16.16 10.05
C ARG A 61 -33.40 17.60 9.79
N TYR A 62 -32.52 17.80 8.80
CA TYR A 62 -32.24 19.15 8.30
C TYR A 62 -33.43 19.70 7.50
N SER A 63 -34.47 20.18 8.21
CA SER A 63 -35.46 21.22 7.86
C SER A 63 -36.80 20.94 8.57
N PRO A 64 -37.27 21.81 9.48
CA PRO A 64 -38.58 21.67 10.10
C PRO A 64 -39.72 21.91 9.10
N ARG A 65 -40.76 21.06 9.11
CA ARG A 65 -42.04 21.40 8.48
C ARG A 65 -42.55 22.69 9.13
N THR A 66 -42.94 23.70 8.35
CA THR A 66 -43.46 25.00 8.82
C THR A 66 -44.57 24.88 9.89
N GLN A 67 -45.36 23.80 9.85
CA GLN A 67 -46.39 23.49 10.83
C GLN A 67 -45.85 23.14 12.23
N VAL A 68 -44.67 22.52 12.32
CA VAL A 68 -44.03 22.16 13.60
C VAL A 68 -43.42 23.41 14.25
N GLN A 69 -42.79 24.28 13.46
CA GLN A 69 -42.28 25.58 13.97
C GLN A 69 -43.40 26.49 14.47
N ASP A 70 -44.52 26.58 13.74
CA ASP A 70 -45.67 27.34 14.19
C ASP A 70 -46.28 26.76 15.48
N TRP A 71 -46.31 25.43 15.60
CA TRP A 71 -46.75 24.75 16.82
C TRP A 71 -45.81 25.02 18.00
N LEU A 72 -44.48 24.92 17.82
CA LEU A 72 -43.48 25.20 18.85
C LEU A 72 -43.59 26.65 19.35
N LYS A 73 -43.73 27.60 18.43
CA LYS A 73 -43.95 29.01 18.78
C LYS A 73 -45.22 29.20 19.62
N ARG A 74 -46.32 28.53 19.27
CA ARG A 74 -47.58 28.58 20.03
C ARG A 74 -47.47 27.90 21.40
N VAL A 75 -46.62 26.89 21.56
CA VAL A 75 -46.31 26.27 22.87
C VAL A 75 -45.52 27.23 23.74
N GLU A 76 -44.51 27.90 23.19
CA GLU A 76 -43.71 28.90 23.89
C GLU A 76 -44.57 30.11 24.32
N GLU A 77 -45.45 30.61 23.43
CA GLU A 77 -46.43 31.63 23.77
C GLU A 77 -47.36 31.20 24.92
N LEU A 78 -47.81 29.94 24.93
CA LEU A 78 -48.64 29.41 26.00
C LEU A 78 -47.87 29.28 27.33
N LYS A 79 -46.59 28.91 27.30
CA LYS A 79 -45.70 28.87 28.48
C LYS A 79 -45.53 30.24 29.08
N ASN A 80 -45.24 31.24 28.25
CA ASN A 80 -45.13 32.62 28.69
C ASN A 80 -46.44 33.14 29.30
N GLU A 81 -47.60 32.84 28.69
CA GLU A 81 -48.91 33.17 29.26
C GLU A 81 -49.16 32.47 30.61
N PHE A 82 -48.69 31.23 30.77
CA PHE A 82 -48.85 30.45 31.99
C PHE A 82 -47.95 30.96 33.13
N ASP A 83 -46.70 31.32 32.84
CA ASP A 83 -45.78 31.89 33.83
C ASP A 83 -46.25 33.26 34.33
N LEU A 84 -46.74 34.11 33.41
CA LEU A 84 -47.39 35.37 33.77
C LEU A 84 -48.63 35.17 34.64
N PHE A 85 -49.42 34.13 34.35
CA PHE A 85 -50.57 33.75 35.17
C PHE A 85 -50.15 33.28 36.57
N GLN A 86 -49.10 32.48 36.71
CA GLN A 86 -48.57 32.05 38.01
C GLN A 86 -48.05 33.23 38.83
N ALA A 87 -47.23 34.10 38.24
CA ALA A 87 -46.68 35.28 38.92
C ALA A 87 -47.79 36.27 39.37
N GLY A 88 -48.85 36.39 38.58
CA GLY A 88 -50.03 37.20 38.90
C GLY A 88 -50.95 36.59 39.96
N ALA A 89 -51.03 35.25 40.04
CA ALA A 89 -51.78 34.54 41.06
C ALA A 89 -51.09 34.62 42.44
N GLU A 90 -49.75 34.53 42.48
CA GLU A 90 -48.95 34.63 43.71
C GLU A 90 -48.97 36.04 44.31
N LYS A 91 -48.85 37.09 43.48
CA LYS A 91 -48.96 38.49 43.94
C LYS A 91 -50.33 38.85 44.54
N LYS A 92 -51.40 38.18 44.13
CA LYS A 92 -52.77 38.44 44.60
C LYS A 92 -53.16 37.64 45.85
N MET A 93 -52.50 36.51 46.13
CA MET A 93 -52.67 35.78 47.40
C MET A 93 -51.98 36.48 48.59
N ASN A 94 -50.90 37.24 48.34
CA ASN A 94 -50.14 37.90 49.40
C ASN A 94 -50.68 39.30 49.81
N ASN A 95 -51.68 39.84 49.11
CA ASN A 95 -52.25 41.16 49.40
C ASN A 95 -53.77 41.15 49.32
N THR A 96 -54.46 40.74 50.39
CA THR A 96 -55.83 41.21 50.68
C THR A 96 -56.18 41.08 52.16
N SER A 97 -56.23 42.22 52.86
CA SER A 97 -57.20 42.46 53.93
C SER A 97 -58.44 43.14 53.31
N PHE A 98 -59.63 42.69 53.71
CA PHE A 98 -60.97 43.27 53.49
C PHE A 98 -61.38 43.74 52.08
N GLY A 99 -62.33 43.02 51.48
CA GLY A 99 -63.27 43.55 50.48
C GLY A 99 -63.28 42.83 49.12
N CYS A 100 -64.25 41.93 48.92
CA CYS A 100 -64.63 41.29 47.64
C CYS A 100 -63.76 40.14 47.10
N LEU A 101 -63.64 39.05 47.87
CA LEU A 101 -63.12 37.73 47.43
C LEU A 101 -63.91 37.10 46.26
N ARG A 102 -65.17 37.50 46.01
CA ARG A 102 -66.05 36.81 45.04
C ARG A 102 -65.81 37.14 43.57
N CYS A 103 -65.20 38.29 43.24
CA CYS A 103 -64.92 38.68 41.85
C CYS A 103 -63.52 38.22 41.36
N LEU A 104 -62.59 38.00 42.29
CA LEU A 104 -61.22 37.55 42.01
C LEU A 104 -61.20 36.09 41.55
N ASP A 105 -61.96 35.21 42.21
CA ASP A 105 -62.05 33.78 41.87
C ASP A 105 -62.68 33.51 40.49
N PHE A 106 -63.63 34.35 40.04
CA PHE A 106 -64.28 34.19 38.73
C PHE A 106 -63.35 34.56 37.56
N LYS A 107 -62.59 35.66 37.69
CA LYS A 107 -61.59 36.06 36.68
C LYS A 107 -60.41 35.08 36.63
N LEU A 108 -59.96 34.58 37.79
CA LEU A 108 -58.91 33.56 37.84
C LEU A 108 -59.37 32.25 37.20
N GLY A 109 -60.59 31.80 37.50
CA GLY A 109 -61.19 30.60 36.93
C GLY A 109 -61.38 30.67 35.41
N ASN A 110 -61.82 31.81 34.86
CA ASN A 110 -61.97 31.99 33.42
C ASN A 110 -60.64 32.00 32.68
N ASN A 111 -59.60 32.63 33.25
CA ASN A 111 -58.26 32.61 32.66
C ASN A 111 -57.66 31.19 32.67
N LEU A 112 -57.85 30.47 33.77
CA LEU A 112 -57.40 29.09 33.92
C LEU A 112 -58.08 28.15 32.91
N ALA A 113 -59.40 28.29 32.71
CA ALA A 113 -60.15 27.53 31.72
C ALA A 113 -59.69 27.84 30.28
N ARG A 114 -59.36 29.11 29.99
CA ARG A 114 -58.82 29.52 28.69
C ARG A 114 -57.45 28.89 28.42
N LEU A 115 -56.55 28.91 29.40
CA LEU A 115 -55.22 28.28 29.28
C LEU A 115 -55.33 26.76 29.13
N MET A 116 -56.23 26.12 29.88
CA MET A 116 -56.53 24.68 29.72
C MET A 116 -57.04 24.33 28.32
N LEU A 117 -57.93 25.14 27.73
CA LEU A 117 -58.40 24.93 26.36
C LEU A 117 -57.27 25.03 25.33
N LYS A 118 -56.39 26.03 25.47
CA LYS A 118 -55.20 26.16 24.61
C LYS A 118 -54.25 24.97 24.77
N ALA A 119 -53.98 24.55 26.01
CA ALA A 119 -53.14 23.39 26.30
C ALA A 119 -53.73 22.10 25.70
N ASN A 120 -55.03 21.86 25.89
CA ASN A 120 -55.73 20.70 25.31
C ASN A 120 -55.66 20.69 23.79
N LYS A 121 -55.84 21.86 23.16
CA LYS A 121 -55.77 21.99 21.70
C LYS A 121 -54.37 21.65 21.18
N LEU A 122 -53.32 22.18 21.81
CA LEU A 122 -51.93 21.91 21.41
C LEU A 122 -51.54 20.45 21.62
N VAL A 123 -52.00 19.83 22.72
CA VAL A 123 -51.80 18.38 22.96
C VAL A 123 -52.51 17.55 21.89
N GLY A 124 -53.77 17.85 21.56
CA GLY A 124 -54.51 17.14 20.52
C GLY A 124 -53.95 17.35 19.10
N GLU A 125 -53.45 18.56 18.79
CA GLU A 125 -52.72 18.84 17.55
C GLU A 125 -51.44 17.97 17.45
N ARG A 126 -50.77 17.72 18.59
CA ARG A 126 -49.60 16.84 18.64
C ARG A 126 -49.96 15.37 18.44
N GLU A 127 -51.01 14.88 19.10
CA GLU A 127 -51.50 13.51 18.90
C GLU A 127 -51.89 13.25 17.44
N ALA A 128 -52.41 14.26 16.74
CA ALA A 128 -52.67 14.18 15.31
C ALA A 128 -51.39 14.08 14.45
N PHE A 129 -50.29 14.75 14.83
CA PHE A 129 -49.01 14.59 14.15
C PHE A 129 -48.47 13.15 14.23
N ASP A 130 -48.55 12.52 15.41
CA ASP A 130 -48.09 11.12 15.60
C ASP A 130 -48.93 10.11 14.80
N SER A 131 -50.23 10.37 14.58
CA SER A 131 -51.09 9.49 13.75
C SER A 131 -50.74 9.46 12.25
N SER A 132 -49.91 10.40 11.77
CA SER A 132 -49.55 10.56 10.36
C SER A 132 -48.09 10.17 10.03
N ILE A 133 -47.34 9.67 11.01
CA ILE A 133 -45.94 9.26 10.85
C ILE A 133 -45.86 7.74 11.01
N TYR A 134 -45.91 7.01 9.90
CA TYR A 134 -45.26 5.71 9.85
C TYR A 134 -43.77 5.95 10.12
N ARG A 135 -43.30 5.60 11.33
CA ARG A 135 -41.88 5.68 11.68
C ARG A 135 -41.19 4.52 10.97
N LEU A 136 -40.69 4.78 9.77
CA LEU A 136 -39.64 3.95 9.17
C LEU A 136 -38.50 3.85 10.19
N GLU A 137 -38.19 2.64 10.63
CA GLU A 137 -37.00 2.40 11.45
C GLU A 137 -35.77 2.85 10.66
N PRO A 138 -34.88 3.71 11.21
CA PRO A 138 -33.74 4.24 10.47
C PRO A 138 -32.78 3.16 9.98
N VAL A 139 -32.65 2.07 10.73
CA VAL A 139 -31.73 0.96 10.43
C VAL A 139 -32.49 -0.35 10.60
N GLU A 140 -32.34 -1.27 9.64
CA GLU A 140 -32.85 -2.64 9.77
C GLU A 140 -31.77 -3.53 10.37
N HIS A 141 -32.07 -4.27 11.43
CA HIS A 141 -31.13 -5.23 11.98
C HIS A 141 -30.94 -6.42 11.03
N ILE A 142 -29.70 -6.69 10.62
CA ILE A 142 -29.37 -7.80 9.73
C ILE A 142 -28.80 -8.97 10.54
N PRO A 143 -29.46 -10.16 10.54
CA PRO A 143 -28.95 -11.30 11.29
C PRO A 143 -27.60 -11.77 10.75
N GLY A 144 -26.67 -12.07 11.66
CA GLY A 144 -25.33 -12.53 11.29
C GLY A 144 -24.46 -12.82 12.51
N PRO A 145 -23.27 -13.41 12.29
CA PRO A 145 -22.32 -13.65 13.38
C PRO A 145 -21.80 -12.32 13.93
N SER A 146 -21.74 -12.24 15.26
CA SER A 146 -21.13 -11.13 15.98
C SER A 146 -19.62 -11.18 15.84
N VAL A 147 -18.98 -10.03 15.62
CA VAL A 147 -17.52 -9.88 15.62
C VAL A 147 -17.00 -9.27 16.92
N VAL A 148 -17.85 -9.14 17.95
CA VAL A 148 -17.45 -8.63 19.26
C VAL A 148 -16.41 -9.55 19.89
N GLY A 149 -15.30 -8.97 20.35
CA GLY A 149 -14.16 -9.71 20.88
C GLY A 149 -13.07 -10.02 19.85
N GLN A 150 -13.36 -9.89 18.55
CA GLN A 150 -12.35 -9.99 17.49
C GLN A 150 -11.66 -8.64 17.31
N TRP A 151 -10.35 -8.60 17.56
CA TRP A 151 -9.58 -7.36 17.58
C TRP A 151 -9.51 -6.73 16.18
N THR A 152 -9.20 -7.52 15.15
CA THR A 152 -9.07 -7.05 13.77
C THR A 152 -10.38 -6.48 13.24
N ALA A 153 -11.49 -7.20 13.46
CA ALA A 153 -12.81 -6.72 13.05
C ALA A 153 -13.21 -5.43 13.80
N SER A 154 -12.97 -5.37 15.12
CA SER A 154 -13.28 -4.17 15.93
C SER A 154 -12.50 -2.94 15.46
N ARG A 155 -11.20 -3.10 15.19
CA ARG A 155 -10.35 -2.05 14.64
C ARG A 155 -10.83 -1.59 13.27
N ASN A 156 -11.21 -2.53 12.39
CA ASN A 156 -11.70 -2.20 11.06
C ASN A 156 -13.05 -1.46 11.11
N LEU A 157 -13.96 -1.88 12.00
CA LEU A 157 -15.23 -1.18 12.26
C LEU A 157 -14.99 0.26 12.73
N GLU A 158 -14.06 0.48 13.65
CA GLU A 158 -13.71 1.81 14.14
C GLU A 158 -13.15 2.70 13.01
N GLY A 159 -12.27 2.14 12.17
CA GLY A 159 -11.75 2.81 10.98
C GLY A 159 -12.86 3.26 10.03
N ILE A 160 -13.80 2.37 9.69
CA ILE A 160 -14.92 2.71 8.81
C ILE A 160 -15.88 3.70 9.48
N MET A 161 -16.16 3.56 10.79
CA MET A 161 -16.97 4.54 11.54
C MET A 161 -16.36 5.93 11.52
N LYS A 162 -15.02 6.06 11.58
CA LYS A 162 -14.34 7.34 11.44
C LYS A 162 -14.57 7.95 10.05
N LEU A 163 -14.50 7.15 8.98
CA LEU A 163 -14.81 7.59 7.62
C LEU A 163 -16.29 7.98 7.46
N LEU A 164 -17.22 7.28 8.12
CA LEU A 164 -18.64 7.65 8.11
C LEU A 164 -18.91 8.99 8.81
N ARG A 165 -18.09 9.37 9.80
CA ARG A 165 -18.20 10.67 10.49
C ARG A 165 -17.50 11.82 9.76
N ASP A 166 -16.67 11.53 8.75
CA ASP A 166 -15.94 12.55 7.99
C ASP A 166 -16.75 13.06 6.81
N ASP A 167 -17.27 14.29 6.86
CA ASP A 167 -18.11 14.86 5.80
C ASP A 167 -17.43 15.00 4.43
N SER A 168 -16.08 14.98 4.37
CA SER A 168 -15.32 15.04 3.12
C SER A 168 -15.40 13.74 2.31
N VAL A 169 -15.68 12.62 2.97
CA VAL A 169 -15.79 11.29 2.35
C VAL A 169 -17.26 10.98 2.05
N LYS A 170 -17.61 10.73 0.80
CA LYS A 170 -18.98 10.41 0.36
C LYS A 170 -19.13 8.95 -0.06
N ARG A 171 -18.11 8.38 -0.69
CA ARG A 171 -18.08 7.00 -1.19
C ARG A 171 -16.91 6.24 -0.57
N ILE A 172 -17.22 5.10 0.04
CA ILE A 172 -16.24 4.23 0.68
C ILE A 172 -16.25 2.87 -0.02
N GLY A 173 -15.12 2.49 -0.60
CA GLY A 173 -14.91 1.14 -1.13
C GLY A 173 -14.33 0.24 -0.04
N VAL A 174 -14.95 -0.91 0.23
CA VAL A 174 -14.46 -1.90 1.18
C VAL A 174 -14.09 -3.15 0.41
N TRP A 175 -12.80 -3.41 0.23
CA TRP A 175 -12.33 -4.42 -0.70
C TRP A 175 -11.39 -5.42 -0.04
N GLY A 176 -11.09 -6.51 -0.73
CA GLY A 176 -10.23 -7.60 -0.25
C GLY A 176 -10.64 -8.95 -0.82
N MET A 177 -9.85 -9.98 -0.52
CA MET A 177 -10.03 -11.33 -1.06
C MET A 177 -11.42 -11.93 -0.77
N GLY A 178 -11.89 -12.85 -1.62
CA GLY A 178 -13.10 -13.63 -1.37
C GLY A 178 -13.02 -14.34 -0.01
N GLY A 179 -14.11 -14.34 0.77
CA GLY A 179 -14.13 -15.05 2.06
C GLY A 179 -13.43 -14.37 3.25
N VAL A 180 -12.80 -13.20 3.06
CA VAL A 180 -12.09 -12.46 4.13
C VAL A 180 -13.01 -11.83 5.19
N GLY A 181 -14.32 -11.79 4.95
CA GLY A 181 -15.31 -11.32 5.92
C GLY A 181 -15.84 -9.90 5.71
N LYS A 182 -15.62 -9.27 4.55
CA LYS A 182 -16.15 -7.93 4.20
C LYS A 182 -17.64 -7.77 4.51
N THR A 183 -18.48 -8.67 4.00
CA THR A 183 -19.91 -8.63 4.23
C THR A 183 -20.26 -8.77 5.72
N THR A 184 -19.56 -9.64 6.46
CA THR A 184 -19.74 -9.78 7.91
C THR A 184 -19.38 -8.51 8.66
N LEU A 185 -18.28 -7.86 8.26
CA LEU A 185 -17.84 -6.57 8.80
C LEU A 185 -18.92 -5.50 8.58
N ILE A 186 -19.41 -5.34 7.35
CA ILE A 186 -20.42 -4.32 7.05
C ILE A 186 -21.79 -4.62 7.68
N ARG A 187 -22.17 -5.90 7.86
CA ARG A 187 -23.37 -6.25 8.65
C ARG A 187 -23.26 -5.79 10.10
N ASN A 188 -22.11 -6.03 10.74
CA ASN A 188 -21.88 -5.59 12.12
C ASN A 188 -21.83 -4.05 12.21
N LEU A 189 -21.30 -3.37 11.18
CA LEU A 189 -21.36 -1.91 11.08
C LEU A 189 -22.81 -1.42 11.02
N ASN A 190 -23.63 -1.99 10.13
CA ASN A 190 -25.06 -1.67 10.00
C ASN A 190 -25.77 -1.81 11.35
N ASN A 191 -25.63 -2.95 12.01
CA ASN A 191 -26.31 -3.20 13.29
C ASN A 191 -25.81 -2.27 14.41
N LYS A 192 -24.55 -1.83 14.36
CA LYS A 192 -24.04 -0.83 15.32
C LYS A 192 -24.73 0.53 15.17
N LEU A 193 -25.10 0.92 13.95
CA LEU A 193 -25.81 2.18 13.67
C LEU A 193 -27.24 2.21 14.20
N GLU A 194 -27.78 1.07 14.66
CA GLU A 194 -29.07 0.98 15.36
C GLU A 194 -29.01 1.63 16.76
N SER A 195 -27.82 1.68 17.37
CA SER A 195 -27.66 2.23 18.72
C SER A 195 -27.93 3.75 18.75
N PRO A 196 -28.74 4.28 19.70
CA PRO A 196 -29.10 5.70 19.73
C PRO A 196 -27.92 6.68 19.79
N GLY A 197 -26.78 6.26 20.35
CA GLY A 197 -25.56 7.07 20.44
C GLY A 197 -24.71 7.10 19.17
N ASP A 198 -24.99 6.23 18.20
CA ASP A 198 -24.24 6.06 16.94
C ASP A 198 -25.13 6.26 15.69
N MET A 199 -26.37 6.74 15.85
CA MET A 199 -27.30 6.99 14.75
C MET A 199 -26.85 8.23 13.94
N LEU A 200 -26.23 7.98 12.78
CA LEU A 200 -25.69 9.02 11.88
C LEU A 200 -26.61 9.36 10.69
N PHE A 201 -27.52 8.46 10.33
CA PHE A 201 -28.31 8.54 9.11
C PHE A 201 -29.80 8.45 9.41
N GLY A 202 -30.61 9.18 8.63
CA GLY A 202 -32.07 9.11 8.71
C GLY A 202 -32.64 7.83 8.10
N ILE A 203 -31.88 7.16 7.23
CA ILE A 203 -32.18 5.83 6.71
C ILE A 203 -30.92 5.09 6.24
N VAL A 204 -30.82 3.80 6.54
CA VAL A 204 -29.79 2.89 6.02
C VAL A 204 -30.45 1.85 5.12
N ILE A 205 -29.92 1.70 3.90
CA ILE A 205 -30.45 0.83 2.85
C ILE A 205 -29.38 -0.18 2.45
N TRP A 206 -29.63 -1.46 2.72
CA TRP A 206 -28.74 -2.56 2.33
C TRP A 206 -29.21 -3.19 1.02
N VAL A 207 -28.33 -3.27 0.03
CA VAL A 207 -28.59 -3.92 -1.26
C VAL A 207 -27.49 -4.92 -1.55
N VAL A 208 -27.85 -6.19 -1.71
CA VAL A 208 -26.92 -7.22 -2.22
C VAL A 208 -26.93 -7.19 -3.74
N VAL A 209 -25.77 -6.98 -4.34
CA VAL A 209 -25.55 -6.98 -5.78
C VAL A 209 -25.12 -8.40 -6.16
N SER A 210 -25.92 -9.09 -6.97
CA SER A 210 -25.52 -10.40 -7.51
C SER A 210 -24.64 -10.22 -8.75
N GLN A 211 -23.82 -11.21 -9.09
CA GLN A 211 -23.00 -11.25 -10.31
C GLN A 211 -23.79 -11.03 -11.61
N HIS A 212 -25.08 -11.36 -11.64
CA HIS A 212 -26.01 -11.08 -12.76
C HIS A 212 -27.10 -10.08 -12.40
N GLY A 213 -26.85 -9.24 -11.40
CA GLY A 213 -27.82 -8.32 -10.83
C GLY A 213 -28.18 -7.21 -11.81
N SER A 214 -29.41 -7.24 -12.32
CA SER A 214 -29.89 -6.12 -13.14
C SER A 214 -30.07 -4.86 -12.31
N LEU A 215 -29.87 -3.69 -12.92
CA LEU A 215 -30.12 -2.39 -12.32
C LEU A 215 -31.53 -2.28 -11.70
N LYS A 216 -32.51 -2.96 -12.29
CA LYS A 216 -33.90 -3.04 -11.79
C LYS A 216 -34.02 -3.73 -10.44
N THR A 217 -33.18 -4.72 -10.18
CA THR A 217 -33.14 -5.41 -8.88
C THR A 217 -32.68 -4.46 -7.78
N ILE A 218 -31.64 -3.65 -8.06
CA ILE A 218 -31.13 -2.63 -7.15
C ILE A 218 -32.22 -1.59 -6.87
N GLN A 219 -32.83 -1.05 -7.93
CA GLN A 219 -33.94 -0.08 -7.82
C GLN A 219 -35.10 -0.61 -6.98
N SER A 220 -35.49 -1.87 -7.20
CA SER A 220 -36.60 -2.50 -6.47
C SER A 220 -36.29 -2.62 -4.98
N ARG A 221 -35.07 -3.02 -4.61
CA ARG A 221 -34.65 -3.10 -3.19
C ARG A 221 -34.63 -1.74 -2.50
N ILE A 222 -34.13 -0.71 -3.18
CA ILE A 222 -34.14 0.66 -2.65
C ILE A 222 -35.59 1.15 -2.50
N ALA A 223 -36.44 0.89 -3.50
CA ALA A 223 -37.85 1.27 -3.46
C ALA A 223 -38.62 0.57 -2.33
N GLU A 224 -38.42 -0.74 -2.14
CA GLU A 224 -38.98 -1.52 -1.02
C GLU A 224 -38.62 -0.88 0.32
N ARG A 225 -37.35 -0.55 0.53
CA ARG A 225 -36.85 0.06 1.77
C ARG A 225 -37.40 1.48 2.02
N LEU A 226 -37.73 2.20 0.95
CA LEU A 226 -38.36 3.52 1.00
C LEU A 226 -39.90 3.49 1.04
N GLU A 227 -40.49 2.29 1.17
CA GLU A 227 -41.95 2.05 1.09
C GLU A 227 -42.56 2.67 -0.18
N MET A 228 -41.81 2.62 -1.28
CA MET A 228 -42.20 3.15 -2.57
C MET A 228 -42.69 2.03 -3.48
N GLN A 229 -43.97 2.05 -3.86
CA GLN A 229 -44.49 1.12 -4.86
C GLN A 229 -44.02 1.50 -6.27
N ILE A 230 -43.46 0.52 -6.98
CA ILE A 230 -43.13 0.60 -8.42
C ILE A 230 -44.31 0.01 -9.20
N GLY A 231 -44.88 0.78 -10.12
CA GLY A 231 -46.01 0.33 -10.93
C GLY A 231 -45.60 -0.69 -12.00
N ILE A 232 -46.45 -1.67 -12.28
CA ILE A 232 -46.25 -2.61 -13.39
C ILE A 232 -46.26 -1.82 -14.71
N GLY A 233 -45.13 -1.81 -15.43
CA GLY A 233 -44.97 -1.05 -16.68
C GLY A 233 -44.56 0.42 -16.52
N GLU A 234 -44.17 0.85 -15.31
CA GLU A 234 -43.60 2.18 -15.08
C GLU A 234 -42.26 2.33 -15.84
N SER A 235 -42.02 3.49 -16.46
CA SER A 235 -40.77 3.73 -17.19
C SER A 235 -39.59 3.88 -16.24
N ASP A 236 -38.40 3.42 -16.68
CA ASP A 236 -37.18 3.44 -15.88
C ASP A 236 -36.84 4.89 -15.43
N GLU A 237 -37.06 5.91 -16.28
CA GLU A 237 -36.81 7.32 -15.94
C GLU A 237 -37.68 7.82 -14.79
N ARG A 238 -38.94 7.35 -14.72
CA ARG A 238 -39.88 7.74 -13.67
C ARG A 238 -39.50 7.11 -12.33
N ILE A 239 -39.03 5.86 -12.35
CA ILE A 239 -38.51 5.17 -11.16
C ILE A 239 -37.29 5.92 -10.63
N VAL A 240 -36.33 6.24 -11.50
CA VAL A 240 -35.10 7.00 -11.18
C VAL A 240 -35.42 8.35 -10.54
N SER A 241 -36.31 9.12 -11.17
CA SER A 241 -36.70 10.45 -10.66
C SER A 241 -37.35 10.38 -9.27
N ARG A 242 -38.22 9.39 -9.04
CA ARG A 242 -38.90 9.19 -7.76
C ARG A 242 -37.94 8.74 -6.67
N LEU A 243 -37.05 7.78 -6.96
CA LEU A 243 -36.02 7.33 -6.02
C LEU A 243 -35.11 8.50 -5.62
N CYS A 244 -34.64 9.27 -6.60
CA CYS A 244 -33.77 10.42 -6.37
C CYS A 244 -34.47 11.48 -5.49
N SER A 245 -35.74 11.80 -5.78
CA SER A 245 -36.52 12.73 -4.96
C SER A 245 -36.68 12.24 -3.52
N ARG A 246 -37.02 10.96 -3.31
CA ARG A 246 -37.22 10.39 -1.97
C ARG A 246 -35.93 10.33 -1.16
N LEU A 247 -34.82 9.99 -1.79
CA LEU A 247 -33.50 9.96 -1.12
C LEU A 247 -33.05 11.36 -0.71
N ARG A 248 -33.39 12.41 -1.46
CA ARG A 248 -33.04 13.81 -1.09
C ARG A 248 -33.81 14.35 0.11
N GLU A 249 -34.90 13.70 0.53
CA GLU A 249 -35.70 14.15 1.68
C GLU A 249 -34.99 13.94 3.03
N ARG A 250 -33.96 13.08 3.10
CA ARG A 250 -33.30 12.67 4.35
C ARG A 250 -31.83 12.32 4.12
N CYS A 251 -31.00 12.41 5.17
CA CYS A 251 -29.65 11.85 5.11
C CYS A 251 -29.71 10.32 5.03
N PHE A 252 -29.03 9.72 4.05
CA PHE A 252 -29.06 8.27 3.84
C PHE A 252 -27.67 7.63 3.82
N LEU A 253 -27.62 6.35 4.16
CA LEU A 253 -26.50 5.47 3.87
C LEU A 253 -26.99 4.34 2.96
N ILE A 254 -26.39 4.19 1.78
CA ILE A 254 -26.62 3.04 0.91
C ILE A 254 -25.41 2.11 1.00
N ILE A 255 -25.66 0.84 1.30
CA ILE A 255 -24.66 -0.23 1.33
C ILE A 255 -24.90 -1.14 0.13
N LEU A 256 -23.96 -1.16 -0.81
CA LEU A 256 -23.94 -2.05 -1.97
C LEU A 256 -23.00 -3.22 -1.68
N ASP A 257 -23.54 -4.37 -1.32
CA ASP A 257 -22.75 -5.55 -0.93
C ASP A 257 -22.48 -6.48 -2.13
N ASP A 258 -21.23 -6.90 -2.28
CA ASP A 258 -20.70 -7.82 -3.31
C ASP A 258 -20.81 -7.26 -4.75
N VAL A 259 -20.31 -6.04 -4.98
CA VAL A 259 -20.28 -5.41 -6.30
C VAL A 259 -19.20 -6.02 -7.19
N TRP A 260 -19.58 -6.50 -8.37
CA TRP A 260 -18.71 -7.16 -9.36
C TRP A 260 -18.30 -6.26 -10.53
N ASP A 261 -19.14 -5.30 -10.92
CA ASP A 261 -18.92 -4.36 -12.02
C ASP A 261 -19.34 -2.96 -11.61
N ALA A 262 -18.80 -1.93 -12.27
CA ALA A 262 -19.22 -0.54 -12.06
C ALA A 262 -20.73 -0.35 -12.28
N ILE A 263 -21.38 0.27 -11.31
CA ILE A 263 -22.81 0.59 -11.30
C ILE A 263 -22.97 2.09 -11.47
N ASP A 264 -23.67 2.49 -12.54
CA ASP A 264 -24.09 3.87 -12.75
C ASP A 264 -25.17 4.28 -11.73
N LEU A 265 -24.73 4.95 -10.65
CA LEU A 265 -25.58 5.39 -9.54
C LEU A 265 -26.67 6.37 -10.00
N ASP A 266 -26.39 7.20 -11.01
CA ASP A 266 -27.36 8.14 -11.59
C ASP A 266 -28.51 7.36 -12.26
N LYS A 267 -28.20 6.28 -13.00
CA LYS A 267 -29.22 5.39 -13.59
C LYS A 267 -29.97 4.55 -12.56
N VAL A 268 -29.39 4.27 -11.40
CA VAL A 268 -30.12 3.64 -10.29
C VAL A 268 -31.15 4.62 -9.69
N GLY A 269 -30.89 5.93 -9.76
CA GLY A 269 -31.69 6.96 -9.08
C GLY A 269 -31.14 7.36 -7.72
N ILE A 270 -29.86 7.10 -7.47
CA ILE A 270 -29.14 7.60 -6.29
C ILE A 270 -28.65 9.01 -6.62
N PRO A 271 -28.97 10.04 -5.82
CA PRO A 271 -28.58 11.40 -6.13
C PRO A 271 -27.07 11.57 -6.03
N ARG A 272 -26.51 12.46 -6.86
CA ARG A 272 -25.12 12.92 -6.72
C ARG A 272 -24.90 13.46 -5.31
N LEU A 273 -23.82 12.99 -4.68
CA LEU A 273 -23.52 13.28 -3.28
C LEU A 273 -22.87 14.67 -3.08
N GLU A 274 -22.47 15.33 -4.17
CA GLU A 274 -21.96 16.69 -4.17
C GLU A 274 -23.00 17.67 -3.62
N GLY A 275 -22.70 18.31 -2.48
CA GLY A 275 -23.61 19.24 -1.80
C GLY A 275 -24.63 18.58 -0.86
N LEU A 276 -24.67 17.24 -0.75
CA LEU A 276 -25.48 16.54 0.25
C LEU A 276 -24.65 16.26 1.51
N THR A 277 -24.90 17.03 2.57
CA THR A 277 -24.28 16.81 3.90
C THR A 277 -24.91 15.59 4.57
N GLY A 278 -24.09 14.71 5.16
CA GLY A 278 -24.56 13.53 5.90
C GLY A 278 -25.07 12.34 5.08
N SER A 279 -25.02 12.34 3.74
CA SER A 279 -25.39 11.16 2.92
C SER A 279 -24.17 10.47 2.31
N LYS A 280 -24.16 9.13 2.33
CA LYS A 280 -22.98 8.32 1.94
C LYS A 280 -23.35 7.02 1.23
N VAL A 281 -22.37 6.47 0.51
CA VAL A 281 -22.44 5.15 -0.12
C VAL A 281 -21.24 4.32 0.33
N ILE A 282 -21.49 3.10 0.80
CA ILE A 282 -20.46 2.06 0.99
C ILE A 282 -20.69 1.00 -0.08
N LEU A 283 -19.61 0.52 -0.71
CA LEU A 283 -19.68 -0.74 -1.45
C LEU A 283 -18.68 -1.75 -0.89
N THR A 284 -19.03 -3.04 -0.96
CA THR A 284 -18.07 -4.12 -0.78
C THR A 284 -17.74 -4.76 -2.13
N SER A 285 -16.45 -5.02 -2.39
CA SER A 285 -16.03 -5.70 -3.63
C SER A 285 -14.84 -6.63 -3.39
N ARG A 286 -14.61 -7.54 -4.33
CA ARG A 286 -13.39 -8.34 -4.42
C ARG A 286 -12.35 -7.71 -5.33
N SER A 287 -12.69 -6.61 -5.99
CA SER A 287 -11.84 -5.90 -6.93
C SER A 287 -11.63 -4.46 -6.47
N LEU A 288 -10.37 -4.05 -6.34
CA LEU A 288 -9.99 -2.65 -6.16
C LEU A 288 -10.33 -1.83 -7.40
N GLU A 289 -10.26 -2.44 -8.59
CA GLU A 289 -10.59 -1.78 -9.87
C GLU A 289 -12.05 -1.33 -9.88
N VAL A 290 -12.97 -2.20 -9.45
CA VAL A 290 -14.40 -1.87 -9.31
C VAL A 290 -14.61 -0.69 -8.34
N CYS A 291 -13.88 -0.64 -7.22
CA CYS A 291 -13.96 0.50 -6.31
C CYS A 291 -13.49 1.80 -6.98
N ASN A 292 -12.40 1.74 -7.76
CA ASN A 292 -11.89 2.88 -8.50
C ASN A 292 -12.87 3.35 -9.59
N GLU A 293 -13.48 2.44 -10.33
CA GLU A 293 -14.50 2.74 -11.35
C GLU A 293 -15.77 3.33 -10.73
N MET A 294 -16.11 2.93 -9.50
CA MET A 294 -17.17 3.52 -8.68
C MET A 294 -16.78 4.87 -8.06
N GLU A 295 -15.60 5.40 -8.41
CA GLU A 295 -15.07 6.70 -7.99
C GLU A 295 -15.14 6.90 -6.47
N THR A 296 -14.68 5.90 -5.71
CA THR A 296 -14.64 5.96 -4.24
C THR A 296 -13.63 6.99 -3.75
N ASP A 297 -14.01 7.78 -2.73
CA ASP A 297 -13.10 8.74 -2.10
C ASP A 297 -12.04 8.07 -1.23
N HIS A 298 -12.39 6.92 -0.63
CA HIS A 298 -11.49 6.14 0.20
C HIS A 298 -11.72 4.63 0.01
N ASN A 299 -10.64 3.90 -0.24
CA ASN A 299 -10.61 2.44 -0.32
C ASN A 299 -10.04 1.83 0.96
N PHE A 300 -10.85 1.00 1.62
CA PHE A 300 -10.52 0.31 2.86
C PHE A 300 -10.33 -1.18 2.57
N GLU A 301 -9.09 -1.67 2.70
CA GLU A 301 -8.76 -3.07 2.50
C GLU A 301 -9.06 -3.89 3.77
N VAL A 302 -9.69 -5.05 3.61
CA VAL A 302 -9.93 -6.04 4.67
C VAL A 302 -8.98 -7.20 4.49
N CYS A 303 -8.01 -7.33 5.40
CA CYS A 303 -7.00 -8.39 5.40
C CYS A 303 -7.46 -9.64 6.18
N CYS A 304 -6.76 -10.76 5.97
CA CYS A 304 -6.94 -12.01 6.72
C CYS A 304 -6.67 -11.84 8.23
N LEU A 305 -7.17 -12.80 9.02
CA LEU A 305 -6.96 -12.84 10.47
C LEU A 305 -5.52 -13.19 10.79
N ARG A 306 -5.05 -12.69 11.94
CA ARG A 306 -3.78 -13.10 12.53
C ARG A 306 -3.90 -14.51 13.13
N ASP A 307 -2.78 -15.21 13.26
CA ASP A 307 -2.73 -16.60 13.74
C ASP A 307 -3.49 -16.82 15.06
N ASN A 308 -3.41 -15.89 16.00
CA ASN A 308 -4.13 -15.97 17.27
C ASN A 308 -5.65 -15.86 17.08
N GLU A 309 -6.12 -14.88 16.29
CA GLU A 309 -7.55 -14.71 16.00
C GLU A 309 -8.08 -15.85 15.13
N ALA A 310 -7.25 -16.39 14.24
CA ALA A 310 -7.55 -17.56 13.42
C ALA A 310 -7.73 -18.81 14.29
N TRP A 311 -6.84 -19.02 15.27
CA TRP A 311 -6.95 -20.09 16.26
C TRP A 311 -8.20 -19.96 17.12
N ASP A 312 -8.53 -18.76 17.60
CA ASP A 312 -9.73 -18.52 18.40
C ASP A 312 -11.00 -18.87 17.62
N LEU A 313 -11.11 -18.39 16.38
CA LEU A 313 -12.23 -18.71 15.50
C LEU A 313 -12.30 -20.21 15.17
N PHE A 314 -11.15 -20.85 14.91
CA PHE A 314 -11.08 -22.28 14.62
C PHE A 314 -11.54 -23.11 15.82
N SER A 315 -11.04 -22.79 17.02
CA SER A 315 -11.37 -23.45 18.27
C SER A 315 -12.86 -23.35 18.59
N GLU A 316 -13.48 -22.18 18.34
CA GLU A 316 -14.93 -22.00 18.46
C GLU A 316 -15.71 -22.95 17.54
N LYS A 317 -15.26 -23.14 16.29
CA LYS A 317 -15.98 -23.99 15.31
C LYS A 317 -15.74 -25.49 15.49
N VAL A 318 -14.57 -25.88 15.98
CA VAL A 318 -14.27 -27.28 16.32
C VAL A 318 -14.92 -27.66 17.66
N GLY A 319 -14.99 -26.72 18.60
CA GLY A 319 -15.36 -26.94 19.99
C GLY A 319 -14.10 -27.02 20.86
N GLU A 320 -14.06 -26.19 21.91
CA GLU A 320 -12.87 -25.99 22.76
C GLU A 320 -12.34 -27.28 23.39
N GLU A 321 -13.22 -28.21 23.77
CA GLU A 321 -12.83 -29.51 24.35
C GLU A 321 -11.96 -30.34 23.40
N VAL A 322 -12.22 -30.24 22.10
CA VAL A 322 -11.56 -31.05 21.07
C VAL A 322 -10.30 -30.35 20.58
N ALA A 323 -10.39 -29.02 20.41
CA ALA A 323 -9.27 -28.21 19.96
C ALA A 323 -8.14 -28.16 20.99
N ASN A 324 -8.47 -28.23 22.28
CA ASN A 324 -7.50 -28.18 23.39
C ASN A 324 -7.12 -29.56 23.97
N ASP A 325 -7.56 -30.65 23.35
CA ASP A 325 -7.07 -31.99 23.70
C ASP A 325 -5.56 -32.08 23.41
N ASP A 326 -4.76 -32.54 24.37
CA ASP A 326 -3.29 -32.53 24.30
C ASP A 326 -2.72 -33.33 23.11
N GLU A 327 -3.41 -34.39 22.66
CA GLU A 327 -2.97 -35.20 21.51
C GLU A 327 -3.40 -34.57 20.17
N ILE A 328 -4.56 -33.91 20.15
CA ILE A 328 -5.14 -33.31 18.94
C ILE A 328 -4.57 -31.92 18.65
N LYS A 329 -4.37 -31.10 19.69
CA LYS A 329 -4.00 -29.68 19.57
C LYS A 329 -2.82 -29.43 18.61
N PRO A 330 -1.70 -30.17 18.66
CA PRO A 330 -0.58 -29.95 17.73
C PRO A 330 -0.96 -30.19 16.25
N HIS A 331 -1.92 -31.06 15.99
CA HIS A 331 -2.42 -31.35 14.65
C HIS A 331 -3.47 -30.32 14.22
N ALA A 332 -4.32 -29.90 15.15
CA ALA A 332 -5.29 -28.82 14.94
C ALA A 332 -4.62 -27.49 14.60
N GLU A 333 -3.53 -27.14 15.29
CA GLU A 333 -2.71 -25.95 15.03
C GLU A 333 -2.14 -25.97 13.60
N LYS A 334 -1.68 -27.13 13.12
CA LYS A 334 -1.25 -27.29 11.73
C LYS A 334 -2.42 -27.13 10.76
N VAL A 335 -3.56 -27.77 11.01
CA VAL A 335 -4.74 -27.68 10.13
C VAL A 335 -5.27 -26.25 10.01
N VAL A 336 -5.30 -25.46 11.08
CA VAL A 336 -5.72 -24.04 10.98
C VAL A 336 -4.68 -23.20 10.24
N LYS A 337 -3.40 -23.56 10.34
CA LYS A 337 -2.32 -22.86 9.63
C LYS A 337 -2.51 -22.96 8.11
N GLU A 338 -2.92 -24.12 7.60
CA GLU A 338 -3.29 -24.33 6.19
C GLU A 338 -4.52 -23.50 5.73
N CYS A 339 -5.23 -22.81 6.65
CA CYS A 339 -6.28 -21.87 6.28
C CYS A 339 -5.77 -20.43 6.10
N HIS A 340 -4.50 -20.16 6.45
CA HIS A 340 -3.78 -18.89 6.31
C HIS A 340 -4.61 -17.66 6.70
N GLY A 341 -5.26 -17.73 7.86
CA GLY A 341 -6.03 -16.61 8.40
C GLY A 341 -7.35 -16.29 7.67
N LEU A 342 -7.75 -17.06 6.64
CA LEU A 342 -8.97 -16.79 5.88
C LEU A 342 -10.22 -17.27 6.65
N PRO A 343 -11.11 -16.35 7.12
CA PRO A 343 -12.24 -16.73 7.97
C PRO A 343 -13.18 -17.77 7.37
N LEU A 344 -13.42 -17.69 6.05
CA LEU A 344 -14.25 -18.65 5.33
C LEU A 344 -13.66 -20.07 5.40
N ALA A 345 -12.37 -20.22 5.10
CA ALA A 345 -11.69 -21.52 5.15
C ALA A 345 -11.68 -22.07 6.59
N ILE A 346 -11.25 -21.25 7.55
CA ILE A 346 -11.22 -21.58 8.99
C ILE A 346 -12.57 -22.11 9.46
N THR A 347 -13.65 -21.39 9.14
CA THR A 347 -15.00 -21.74 9.60
C THR A 347 -15.47 -23.08 9.04
N ILE A 348 -15.23 -23.33 7.75
CA ILE A 348 -15.71 -24.54 7.06
C ILE A 348 -14.86 -25.76 7.41
N VAL A 349 -13.54 -25.61 7.47
CA VAL A 349 -12.61 -26.66 7.89
C VAL A 349 -12.85 -27.02 9.36
N GLY A 350 -12.88 -26.03 10.27
CA GLY A 350 -13.15 -26.26 11.69
C GLY A 350 -14.49 -26.97 11.94
N ALA A 351 -15.56 -26.55 11.26
CA ALA A 351 -16.85 -27.23 11.34
C ALA A 351 -16.79 -28.69 10.85
N SER A 352 -15.95 -29.00 9.85
CA SER A 352 -15.74 -30.36 9.35
C SER A 352 -14.97 -31.25 10.34
N MET A 353 -14.19 -30.62 11.24
CA MET A 353 -13.38 -31.30 12.26
C MET A 353 -14.04 -31.42 13.63
N SER A 354 -15.13 -30.68 13.91
CA SER A 354 -15.80 -30.57 15.23
C SER A 354 -16.15 -31.87 15.97
N LYS A 355 -16.27 -33.00 15.26
CA LYS A 355 -16.62 -34.32 15.82
C LYS A 355 -15.51 -35.37 15.68
N LYS A 356 -14.33 -34.97 15.22
CA LYS A 356 -13.19 -35.86 15.00
C LYS A 356 -12.36 -35.92 16.28
N ARG A 357 -12.24 -37.12 16.87
CA ARG A 357 -11.57 -37.36 18.16
C ARG A 357 -10.29 -38.18 18.04
N ARG A 358 -9.94 -38.64 16.84
CA ARG A 358 -8.77 -39.49 16.60
C ARG A 358 -7.70 -38.70 15.85
N VAL A 359 -6.46 -38.73 16.34
CA VAL A 359 -5.30 -38.09 15.69
C VAL A 359 -5.18 -38.47 14.21
N SER A 360 -5.42 -39.74 13.86
CA SER A 360 -5.37 -40.19 12.46
C SER A 360 -6.31 -39.44 11.52
N GLN A 361 -7.46 -38.97 12.01
CA GLN A 361 -8.40 -38.18 11.20
C GLN A 361 -7.89 -36.75 10.95
N TRP A 362 -7.10 -36.21 11.88
CA TRP A 362 -6.47 -34.90 11.75
C TRP A 362 -5.25 -34.95 10.84
N GLN A 363 -4.46 -36.02 10.92
CA GLN A 363 -3.34 -36.27 10.01
C GLN A 363 -3.82 -36.51 8.58
N ASP A 364 -4.89 -37.29 8.39
CA ASP A 364 -5.51 -37.48 7.08
C ASP A 364 -6.01 -36.15 6.52
N ALA A 365 -6.70 -35.34 7.34
CA ALA A 365 -7.17 -34.03 6.92
C ALA A 365 -6.05 -33.06 6.53
N LEU A 366 -4.97 -33.01 7.33
CA LEU A 366 -3.78 -32.23 7.03
C LEU A 366 -3.16 -32.64 5.69
N GLY A 367 -3.07 -33.95 5.42
CA GLY A 367 -2.54 -34.47 4.15
C GLY A 367 -3.38 -34.16 2.91
N TYR A 368 -4.68 -33.86 3.05
CA TYR A 368 -5.49 -33.33 1.93
C TYR A 368 -5.19 -31.84 1.69
N LEU A 369 -5.15 -31.05 2.77
CA LEU A 369 -4.92 -29.60 2.69
C LEU A 369 -3.53 -29.28 2.12
N GLN A 370 -2.49 -29.95 2.60
CA GLN A 370 -1.11 -29.80 2.10
C GLN A 370 -0.92 -30.19 0.63
N ARG A 371 -1.88 -30.92 0.04
CA ARG A 371 -1.89 -31.28 -1.39
C ARG A 371 -2.81 -30.36 -2.20
N SER A 372 -3.26 -29.24 -1.62
CA SER A 372 -4.22 -28.31 -2.20
C SER A 372 -5.54 -28.98 -2.61
N MET A 373 -5.94 -30.04 -1.90
CA MET A 373 -7.17 -30.78 -2.18
C MET A 373 -8.26 -30.47 -1.14
N PRO A 374 -9.53 -30.36 -1.58
CA PRO A 374 -10.62 -30.18 -0.63
C PRO A 374 -10.78 -31.43 0.24
N LEU A 375 -10.79 -31.24 1.57
CA LEU A 375 -10.98 -32.31 2.57
C LEU A 375 -12.23 -33.18 2.29
N ASN A 376 -13.28 -32.56 1.78
CA ASN A 376 -14.56 -33.20 1.45
C ASN A 376 -15.37 -32.30 0.50
N PRO A 377 -16.46 -32.80 -0.12
CA PRO A 377 -17.28 -32.01 -1.04
C PRO A 377 -17.83 -30.72 -0.45
N LYS A 378 -18.06 -30.65 0.86
CA LYS A 378 -18.53 -29.42 1.52
C LYS A 378 -17.45 -28.34 1.57
N VAL A 379 -16.18 -28.71 1.74
CA VAL A 379 -15.04 -27.76 1.65
C VAL A 379 -14.87 -27.27 0.22
N GLU A 380 -14.97 -28.16 -0.76
CA GLU A 380 -14.96 -27.78 -2.17
C GLU A 380 -16.08 -26.77 -2.49
N ASP A 381 -17.32 -27.09 -2.10
CA ASP A 381 -18.51 -26.27 -2.39
C ASP A 381 -18.51 -24.92 -1.67
N LYS A 382 -17.97 -24.85 -0.45
CA LYS A 382 -18.08 -23.66 0.41
C LYS A 382 -16.80 -22.83 0.53
N VAL A 383 -15.66 -23.33 0.06
CA VAL A 383 -14.38 -22.61 0.08
C VAL A 383 -13.83 -22.46 -1.34
N PHE A 384 -13.57 -23.58 -2.03
CA PHE A 384 -12.90 -23.55 -3.34
C PHE A 384 -13.78 -22.91 -4.41
N LYS A 385 -15.05 -23.33 -4.56
CA LYS A 385 -15.96 -22.74 -5.56
C LYS A 385 -16.20 -21.25 -5.34
N PRO A 386 -16.48 -20.76 -4.10
CA PRO A 386 -16.62 -19.32 -3.86
C PRO A 386 -15.36 -18.51 -4.13
N LEU A 387 -14.17 -19.05 -3.88
CA LEU A 387 -12.90 -18.39 -4.19
C LEU A 387 -12.57 -18.40 -5.68
N LYS A 388 -12.90 -19.50 -6.38
CA LYS A 388 -12.80 -19.63 -7.83
C LYS A 388 -13.58 -18.54 -8.58
N LEU A 389 -14.66 -18.00 -8.01
CA LEU A 389 -15.42 -16.92 -8.66
C LEU A 389 -14.56 -15.71 -9.05
N SER A 390 -13.56 -15.34 -8.23
CA SER A 390 -12.63 -14.25 -8.57
C SER A 390 -11.79 -14.57 -9.81
N TYR A 391 -11.41 -15.83 -9.99
CA TYR A 391 -10.73 -16.32 -11.19
C TYR A 391 -11.66 -16.39 -12.39
N ASP A 392 -12.89 -16.90 -12.21
CA ASP A 392 -13.86 -17.05 -13.30
C ASP A 392 -14.23 -15.71 -13.92
N PHE A 393 -14.27 -14.66 -13.11
CA PHE A 393 -14.56 -13.28 -13.50
C PHE A 393 -13.44 -12.60 -14.30
N LEU A 394 -12.21 -13.14 -14.30
CA LEU A 394 -11.13 -12.57 -15.10
C LEU A 394 -11.46 -12.64 -16.59
N GLU A 395 -11.59 -11.48 -17.22
CA GLU A 395 -11.68 -11.36 -18.67
C GLU A 395 -10.31 -11.66 -19.28
N SER A 396 -10.17 -12.85 -19.87
CA SER A 396 -8.95 -13.25 -20.57
C SER A 396 -9.15 -13.15 -22.07
N THR A 397 -8.28 -12.40 -22.72
CA THR A 397 -8.21 -12.28 -24.19
C THR A 397 -6.90 -12.89 -24.68
N GLU A 398 -6.74 -13.06 -26.00
CA GLU A 398 -5.48 -13.55 -26.56
C GLU A 398 -4.30 -12.60 -26.22
N ASP A 399 -4.54 -11.30 -26.25
CA ASP A 399 -3.53 -10.28 -25.92
C ASP A 399 -3.31 -10.11 -24.41
N GLU A 400 -4.28 -10.53 -23.58
CA GLU A 400 -4.26 -10.44 -22.11
C GLU A 400 -4.68 -11.75 -21.45
N PRO A 401 -3.80 -12.77 -21.40
CA PRO A 401 -4.16 -14.10 -20.92
C PRO A 401 -4.15 -14.21 -19.38
N LEU A 402 -4.90 -13.36 -18.68
CA LEU A 402 -4.93 -13.24 -17.21
C LEU A 402 -5.07 -14.60 -16.50
N LYS A 403 -6.02 -15.43 -16.94
CA LYS A 403 -6.27 -16.77 -16.37
C LYS A 403 -5.05 -17.69 -16.50
N SER A 404 -4.37 -17.68 -17.65
CA SER A 404 -3.21 -18.53 -17.88
C SER A 404 -1.97 -18.06 -17.12
N CYS A 405 -1.81 -16.74 -16.97
CA CYS A 405 -0.78 -16.10 -16.15
C CYS A 405 -0.97 -16.40 -14.66
N PHE A 406 -2.21 -16.28 -14.16
CA PHE A 406 -2.57 -16.67 -12.79
C PHE A 406 -2.21 -18.15 -12.51
N LEU A 407 -2.65 -19.07 -13.37
CA LEU A 407 -2.36 -20.50 -13.19
C LEU A 407 -0.88 -20.84 -13.36
N PHE A 408 -0.08 -19.98 -14.00
CA PHE A 408 1.38 -20.16 -14.06
C PHE A 408 2.03 -19.86 -12.71
N LEU A 409 1.55 -18.85 -12.00
CA LEU A 409 2.05 -18.49 -10.67
C LEU A 409 1.79 -19.57 -9.63
N CYS A 410 0.77 -20.41 -9.82
CA CYS A 410 0.52 -21.57 -8.97
C CYS A 410 1.64 -22.63 -9.03
N LEU A 411 2.55 -22.56 -10.01
CA LEU A 411 3.66 -23.51 -10.13
C LEU A 411 4.75 -23.31 -9.04
N PHE A 412 4.77 -22.17 -8.36
CA PHE A 412 5.73 -21.88 -7.30
C PHE A 412 5.21 -22.40 -5.95
N PRO A 413 6.08 -22.63 -4.94
CA PRO A 413 5.67 -23.04 -3.61
C PRO A 413 4.94 -21.93 -2.86
N GLU A 414 4.38 -22.27 -1.71
CA GLU A 414 3.81 -21.31 -0.75
C GLU A 414 4.85 -20.26 -0.35
N ASP A 415 4.38 -19.05 -0.04
CA ASP A 415 5.21 -17.90 0.35
C ASP A 415 6.32 -17.47 -0.66
N TYR A 416 6.41 -18.10 -1.84
CA TYR A 416 7.48 -17.81 -2.78
C TYR A 416 7.30 -16.44 -3.46
N GLU A 417 8.27 -15.55 -3.29
CA GLU A 417 8.32 -14.26 -3.97
C GLU A 417 8.96 -14.41 -5.36
N VAL A 418 8.15 -14.32 -6.41
CA VAL A 418 8.61 -14.44 -7.80
C VAL A 418 9.02 -13.06 -8.33
N PRO A 419 10.25 -12.87 -8.83
CA PRO A 419 10.66 -11.62 -9.48
C PRO A 419 9.91 -11.41 -10.80
N LEU A 420 9.49 -10.18 -11.10
CA LEU A 420 8.78 -9.85 -12.35
C LEU A 420 9.62 -10.16 -13.60
N GLN A 421 10.92 -9.92 -13.57
CA GLN A 421 11.84 -10.25 -14.70
C GLN A 421 11.76 -11.74 -15.08
N ARG A 422 11.65 -12.62 -14.07
CA ARG A 422 11.53 -14.06 -14.28
C ARG A 422 10.18 -14.43 -14.90
N LEU A 423 9.10 -13.75 -14.51
CA LEU A 423 7.78 -13.95 -15.13
C LEU A 423 7.76 -13.53 -16.60
N VAL A 424 8.42 -12.41 -16.95
CA VAL A 424 8.57 -12.00 -18.35
C VAL A 424 9.20 -13.11 -19.18
N GLN A 425 10.29 -13.70 -18.70
CA GLN A 425 11.02 -14.78 -19.39
C GLN A 425 10.14 -16.03 -19.57
N TYR A 426 9.41 -16.43 -18.53
CA TYR A 426 8.55 -17.60 -18.60
C TYR A 426 7.31 -17.38 -19.46
N TRP A 427 6.61 -16.26 -19.29
CA TRP A 427 5.40 -15.95 -20.03
C TRP A 427 5.69 -15.73 -21.52
N LEU A 428 6.82 -15.12 -21.88
CA LEU A 428 7.29 -15.05 -23.26
C LEU A 428 7.52 -16.45 -23.85
N ALA A 429 8.28 -17.30 -23.15
CA ALA A 429 8.60 -18.64 -23.65
C ALA A 429 7.37 -19.55 -23.76
N GLU A 430 6.42 -19.44 -22.84
CA GLU A 430 5.18 -20.19 -22.91
C GLU A 430 4.24 -19.68 -24.02
N GLY A 431 4.43 -18.44 -24.48
CA GLY A 431 3.60 -17.77 -25.49
C GLY A 431 2.39 -17.04 -24.89
N LEU A 432 2.51 -16.59 -23.64
CA LEU A 432 1.53 -15.73 -22.96
C LEU A 432 1.81 -14.24 -23.18
N LEU A 433 3.00 -13.89 -23.69
CA LEU A 433 3.34 -12.54 -24.14
C LEU A 433 3.65 -12.56 -25.64
N ASP A 434 3.32 -11.47 -26.33
CA ASP A 434 3.59 -11.31 -27.75
C ASP A 434 5.09 -11.20 -28.04
N GLU A 435 5.63 -12.18 -28.77
CA GLU A 435 7.04 -12.27 -29.12
C GLU A 435 7.54 -11.09 -29.97
N ARG A 436 6.64 -10.35 -30.64
CA ARG A 436 6.98 -9.18 -31.46
C ARG A 436 7.35 -7.94 -30.64
N LYS A 437 6.96 -7.91 -29.37
CA LYS A 437 7.22 -6.80 -28.45
C LYS A 437 8.67 -6.83 -27.99
N ASN A 438 9.27 -5.66 -27.81
CA ASN A 438 10.63 -5.54 -27.30
C ASN A 438 10.72 -5.77 -25.78
N TYR A 439 11.93 -5.81 -25.24
CA TYR A 439 12.19 -6.03 -23.81
C TYR A 439 11.36 -5.12 -22.88
N GLU A 440 11.29 -3.81 -23.15
CA GLU A 440 10.59 -2.84 -22.29
C GLU A 440 9.06 -3.01 -22.38
N GLU A 441 8.53 -3.20 -23.59
CA GLU A 441 7.11 -3.46 -23.82
C GLU A 441 6.64 -4.75 -23.14
N LEU A 442 7.48 -5.79 -23.12
CA LEU A 442 7.21 -7.04 -22.41
C LEU A 442 7.13 -6.84 -20.90
N HIS A 443 8.05 -6.06 -20.31
CA HIS A 443 8.03 -5.75 -18.88
C HIS A 443 6.79 -4.93 -18.52
N ASN A 444 6.50 -3.86 -19.27
CA ASN A 444 5.30 -3.06 -19.07
C ASN A 444 4.02 -3.89 -19.18
N ARG A 445 3.98 -4.87 -20.11
CA ARG A 445 2.85 -5.78 -20.26
C ARG A 445 2.72 -6.74 -19.08
N CYS A 446 3.84 -7.31 -18.62
CA CYS A 446 3.88 -8.15 -17.42
C CYS A 446 3.37 -7.39 -16.19
N ASP A 447 3.86 -6.17 -15.98
CA ASP A 447 3.43 -5.29 -14.88
C ASP A 447 1.92 -5.02 -14.95
N THR A 448 1.40 -4.71 -16.14
CA THR A 448 -0.05 -4.48 -16.35
C THR A 448 -0.88 -5.71 -15.94
N ILE A 449 -0.45 -6.92 -16.36
CA ILE A 449 -1.14 -8.16 -16.02
C ILE A 449 -1.09 -8.41 -14.50
N VAL A 450 0.08 -8.21 -13.88
CA VAL A 450 0.27 -8.41 -12.45
C VAL A 450 -0.57 -7.42 -11.63
N GLU A 451 -0.56 -6.14 -11.99
CA GLU A 451 -1.36 -5.13 -11.29
C GLU A 451 -2.87 -5.40 -11.41
N LYS A 452 -3.35 -5.89 -12.56
CA LYS A 452 -4.73 -6.36 -12.69
C LYS A 452 -5.02 -7.54 -11.76
N LEU A 453 -4.17 -8.58 -11.76
CA LEU A 453 -4.37 -9.73 -10.87
C LEU A 453 -4.31 -9.35 -9.38
N LYS A 454 -3.48 -8.37 -8.99
CA LYS A 454 -3.47 -7.77 -7.65
C LYS A 454 -4.77 -7.02 -7.35
N ALA A 455 -5.29 -6.26 -8.31
CA ALA A 455 -6.55 -5.53 -8.16
C ALA A 455 -7.72 -6.48 -7.88
N PHE A 456 -7.71 -7.70 -8.43
CA PHE A 456 -8.69 -8.76 -8.13
C PHE A 456 -8.41 -9.58 -6.85
N CYS A 457 -7.43 -9.17 -6.05
CA CYS A 457 -6.96 -9.87 -4.84
C CYS A 457 -6.52 -11.33 -5.11
N LEU A 458 -6.03 -11.63 -6.31
CA LEU A 458 -5.51 -12.94 -6.67
C LEU A 458 -3.99 -13.05 -6.46
N LEU A 459 -3.31 -11.91 -6.47
CA LEU A 459 -1.87 -11.77 -6.18
C LEU A 459 -1.62 -10.69 -5.14
N GLU A 460 -0.48 -10.78 -4.47
CA GLU A 460 -0.02 -9.83 -3.46
C GLU A 460 1.39 -9.33 -3.81
N CYS A 461 1.74 -8.13 -3.33
CA CYS A 461 3.11 -7.64 -3.47
C CYS A 461 4.10 -8.48 -2.66
N GLY A 462 5.34 -8.58 -3.15
CA GLY A 462 6.46 -9.09 -2.37
C GLY A 462 6.63 -8.32 -1.06
N ILE A 463 6.98 -9.04 0.01
CA ILE A 463 7.21 -8.50 1.34
C ILE A 463 8.57 -7.80 1.38
N ILE A 464 9.58 -8.42 0.76
CA ILE A 464 10.96 -7.91 0.79
C ILE A 464 11.16 -6.86 -0.30
N ASP A 465 10.70 -7.16 -1.51
CA ASP A 465 10.90 -6.32 -2.69
C ASP A 465 9.56 -6.08 -3.41
N PRO A 466 9.09 -4.83 -3.53
CA PRO A 466 7.85 -4.49 -4.23
C PRO A 466 7.83 -4.91 -5.71
N SER A 467 8.99 -5.14 -6.32
CA SER A 467 9.14 -5.68 -7.69
C SER A 467 8.99 -7.19 -7.78
N HIS A 468 8.65 -7.85 -6.67
CA HIS A 468 8.29 -9.26 -6.62
C HIS A 468 6.79 -9.40 -6.39
N VAL A 469 6.27 -10.58 -6.74
CA VAL A 469 4.86 -10.93 -6.58
C VAL A 469 4.74 -12.30 -5.93
N ARG A 470 3.71 -12.48 -5.11
CA ARG A 470 3.39 -13.76 -4.46
C ARG A 470 1.90 -14.04 -4.52
N MET A 471 1.53 -15.28 -4.23
CA MET A 471 0.13 -15.70 -4.07
C MET A 471 -0.16 -15.92 -2.60
N HIS A 472 -1.37 -15.58 -2.15
CA HIS A 472 -1.86 -16.07 -0.87
C HIS A 472 -2.07 -17.59 -0.96
N ASP A 473 -1.69 -18.34 0.08
CA ASP A 473 -1.61 -19.82 -0.03
C ASP A 473 -2.96 -20.48 -0.32
N VAL A 474 -4.06 -20.05 0.33
CA VAL A 474 -5.40 -20.55 -0.04
C VAL A 474 -5.81 -20.22 -1.48
N VAL A 475 -5.36 -19.08 -2.04
CA VAL A 475 -5.61 -18.74 -3.46
C VAL A 475 -4.77 -19.62 -4.37
N ARG A 476 -3.52 -19.87 -3.99
CA ARG A 476 -2.62 -20.80 -4.65
C ARG A 476 -3.23 -22.20 -4.65
N ASP A 477 -3.79 -22.69 -3.54
CA ASP A 477 -4.45 -23.99 -3.45
C ASP A 477 -5.63 -24.11 -4.41
N VAL A 478 -6.49 -23.09 -4.43
CA VAL A 478 -7.60 -23.02 -5.38
C VAL A 478 -7.08 -22.98 -6.82
N GLY A 479 -5.98 -22.27 -7.07
CA GLY A 479 -5.31 -22.24 -8.36
C GLY A 479 -4.73 -23.59 -8.79
N ILE A 480 -4.12 -24.34 -7.87
CA ILE A 480 -3.63 -25.72 -8.10
C ILE A 480 -4.81 -26.65 -8.36
N TRP A 481 -5.89 -26.53 -7.58
CA TRP A 481 -7.11 -27.29 -7.79
C TRP A 481 -7.73 -27.01 -9.17
N ILE A 482 -7.80 -25.76 -9.61
CA ILE A 482 -8.22 -25.40 -10.98
C ILE A 482 -7.25 -25.97 -12.01
N ALA A 483 -5.94 -25.77 -11.82
CA ALA A 483 -4.92 -26.20 -12.78
C ALA A 483 -4.90 -27.72 -12.97
N THR A 484 -5.14 -28.47 -11.90
CA THR A 484 -5.19 -29.94 -11.92
C THR A 484 -6.48 -30.46 -12.55
N HIS A 485 -7.62 -29.78 -12.43
CA HIS A 485 -8.90 -30.25 -12.99
C HIS A 485 -9.18 -29.73 -14.41
N GLU A 486 -8.77 -28.50 -14.72
CA GLU A 486 -9.18 -27.78 -15.94
C GLU A 486 -8.02 -27.50 -16.90
N CYS A 487 -6.80 -27.31 -16.41
CA CYS A 487 -5.67 -26.82 -17.24
C CYS A 487 -4.47 -27.78 -17.34
N LYS A 488 -4.67 -29.06 -16.97
CA LYS A 488 -3.71 -30.15 -17.20
C LYS A 488 -2.28 -29.80 -16.72
N SER A 489 -2.15 -29.35 -15.47
CA SER A 489 -0.85 -29.13 -14.82
C SER A 489 -0.59 -30.17 -13.74
N ILE A 490 0.69 -30.48 -13.50
CA ILE A 490 1.15 -31.21 -12.32
C ILE A 490 1.97 -30.24 -11.48
N VAL A 491 1.52 -30.00 -10.25
CA VAL A 491 2.18 -29.10 -9.31
C VAL A 491 2.49 -29.88 -8.04
N ARG A 492 3.78 -30.10 -7.77
CA ARG A 492 4.32 -30.70 -6.55
C ARG A 492 5.46 -29.83 -6.04
N ALA A 493 5.14 -28.57 -5.74
CA ALA A 493 6.11 -27.56 -5.34
C ALA A 493 5.99 -27.28 -3.83
N GLY A 494 7.14 -27.22 -3.13
CA GLY A 494 7.22 -26.96 -1.69
C GLY A 494 7.03 -28.19 -0.81
N GLU A 495 7.11 -29.39 -1.38
CA GLU A 495 7.03 -30.65 -0.66
C GLU A 495 8.42 -31.05 -0.15
N CYS A 496 8.86 -30.45 0.97
CA CYS A 496 10.22 -30.62 1.51
C CYS A 496 10.65 -32.10 1.72
N GLU A 497 9.73 -33.05 1.86
CA GLU A 497 10.08 -34.48 2.02
C GLU A 497 10.26 -35.24 0.69
N LEU A 498 10.01 -34.59 -0.45
CA LEU A 498 10.09 -35.22 -1.77
C LEU A 498 11.54 -35.29 -2.28
N THR A 499 12.16 -36.46 -2.14
CA THR A 499 13.55 -36.71 -2.57
C THR A 499 13.68 -37.36 -3.96
N GLU A 500 12.60 -37.95 -4.46
CA GLU A 500 12.53 -38.58 -5.79
C GLU A 500 11.17 -38.33 -6.46
N ILE A 501 11.17 -38.32 -7.80
CA ILE A 501 9.93 -38.20 -8.59
C ILE A 501 9.42 -39.60 -8.92
N SER A 502 8.23 -39.96 -8.43
CA SER A 502 7.62 -41.25 -8.77
C SER A 502 7.15 -41.29 -10.22
N LEU A 503 7.33 -42.44 -10.88
CA LEU A 503 6.91 -42.64 -12.27
C LEU A 503 5.40 -42.50 -12.45
N GLU A 504 4.61 -42.96 -11.47
CA GLU A 504 3.15 -42.85 -11.49
C GLU A 504 2.66 -41.40 -11.67
N VAL A 505 3.38 -40.42 -11.10
CA VAL A 505 3.06 -39.00 -11.26
C VAL A 505 3.24 -38.58 -12.71
N LEU A 506 4.29 -39.05 -13.38
CA LEU A 506 4.63 -38.66 -14.75
C LEU A 506 3.93 -39.50 -15.82
N GLU A 507 3.53 -40.74 -15.54
CA GLU A 507 2.72 -41.56 -16.46
C GLU A 507 1.39 -40.87 -16.80
N ASN A 508 0.85 -40.09 -15.86
CA ASN A 508 -0.34 -39.28 -16.08
C ASN A 508 -0.16 -38.18 -17.14
N CYS A 509 1.08 -37.80 -17.49
CA CYS A 509 1.34 -36.76 -18.48
C CYS A 509 0.84 -37.14 -19.87
N SER A 510 1.09 -38.39 -20.30
CA SER A 510 0.62 -38.89 -21.61
C SER A 510 -0.89 -39.03 -21.69
N ASN A 511 -1.53 -39.50 -20.61
CA ASN A 511 -2.97 -39.74 -20.60
C ASN A 511 -3.78 -38.44 -20.53
N ARG A 512 -3.23 -37.39 -19.91
CA ARG A 512 -3.95 -36.15 -19.62
C ARG A 512 -3.55 -34.98 -20.51
N GLY A 513 -2.49 -35.09 -21.30
CA GLY A 513 -1.94 -34.00 -22.12
C GLY A 513 -1.40 -32.87 -21.25
N VAL A 514 -0.58 -33.21 -20.26
CA VAL A 514 -0.08 -32.23 -19.27
C VAL A 514 0.78 -31.17 -19.94
N LYS A 515 0.47 -29.89 -19.70
CA LYS A 515 1.20 -28.74 -20.29
C LYS A 515 2.33 -28.24 -19.38
N ARG A 516 2.11 -28.22 -18.07
CA ARG A 516 3.03 -27.64 -17.07
C ARG A 516 3.33 -28.66 -15.98
N VAL A 517 4.61 -28.83 -15.67
CA VAL A 517 5.10 -29.71 -14.61
C VAL A 517 6.02 -28.90 -13.70
N SER A 518 5.72 -28.88 -12.41
CA SER A 518 6.52 -28.16 -11.41
C SER A 518 6.85 -29.03 -10.21
N PHE A 519 8.14 -29.04 -9.87
CA PHE A 519 8.73 -29.66 -8.70
C PHE A 519 9.65 -28.67 -7.97
N VAL A 520 9.25 -27.39 -7.90
CA VAL A 520 10.04 -26.31 -7.33
C VAL A 520 10.15 -26.43 -5.81
N GLY A 521 11.33 -26.17 -5.25
CA GLY A 521 11.53 -26.04 -3.80
C GLY A 521 11.29 -27.35 -3.05
N ASN A 522 11.83 -28.45 -3.58
CA ASN A 522 11.82 -29.77 -2.93
C ASN A 522 13.26 -30.22 -2.61
N ASP A 523 13.41 -31.38 -1.98
CA ASP A 523 14.71 -32.00 -1.68
C ASP A 523 15.09 -33.09 -2.70
N ILE A 524 14.72 -32.93 -3.98
CA ILE A 524 14.94 -33.96 -5.00
C ILE A 524 16.43 -34.20 -5.18
N GLU A 525 16.86 -35.44 -4.98
CA GLU A 525 18.25 -35.87 -5.15
C GLU A 525 18.47 -36.54 -6.51
N THR A 526 17.46 -37.31 -6.97
CA THR A 526 17.55 -38.12 -8.20
C THR A 526 16.30 -38.00 -9.06
N LEU A 527 16.49 -38.02 -10.37
CA LEU A 527 15.43 -38.04 -11.38
C LEU A 527 15.32 -39.45 -11.98
N PRO A 528 14.13 -39.85 -12.46
CA PRO A 528 13.94 -41.15 -13.10
C PRO A 528 14.92 -41.38 -14.26
N SER A 529 15.60 -42.53 -14.26
CA SER A 529 16.57 -42.91 -15.29
C SER A 529 15.96 -43.69 -16.47
N CYS A 530 14.64 -43.88 -16.50
CA CYS A 530 13.92 -44.53 -17.58
C CYS A 530 13.17 -43.51 -18.46
N GLU A 531 12.69 -43.96 -19.61
CA GLU A 531 11.92 -43.11 -20.53
C GLU A 531 10.56 -42.74 -19.93
N VAL A 532 10.35 -41.45 -19.74
CA VAL A 532 9.05 -40.87 -19.37
C VAL A 532 8.37 -40.39 -20.65
N GLN A 533 7.03 -40.38 -20.71
CA GLN A 533 6.29 -39.83 -21.84
C GLN A 533 5.45 -38.60 -21.40
N CYS A 534 5.95 -37.41 -21.74
CA CYS A 534 5.31 -36.12 -21.48
C CYS A 534 5.23 -35.29 -22.79
N PRO A 535 4.47 -35.76 -23.81
CA PRO A 535 4.57 -35.24 -25.17
C PRO A 535 4.00 -33.84 -25.39
N GLU A 536 3.15 -33.34 -24.49
CA GLU A 536 2.51 -32.01 -24.57
C GLU A 536 3.12 -30.98 -23.59
N THR A 537 4.06 -31.40 -22.75
CA THR A 537 4.62 -30.55 -21.70
C THR A 537 5.49 -29.46 -22.33
N SER A 538 5.12 -28.19 -22.09
CA SER A 538 5.89 -27.02 -22.52
C SER A 538 6.75 -26.43 -21.40
N THR A 539 6.42 -26.72 -20.14
CA THR A 539 7.08 -26.12 -18.97
C THR A 539 7.50 -27.19 -17.97
N LEU A 540 8.78 -27.22 -17.61
CA LEU A 540 9.34 -28.06 -16.56
C LEU A 540 10.18 -27.21 -15.60
N LEU A 541 9.70 -27.08 -14.37
CA LEU A 541 10.38 -26.32 -13.31
C LEU A 541 10.93 -27.26 -12.24
N LEU A 542 12.24 -27.21 -12.05
CA LEU A 542 13.01 -27.99 -11.08
C LEU A 542 13.91 -27.09 -10.21
N LEU A 543 13.67 -25.78 -10.21
CA LEU A 543 14.47 -24.84 -9.43
C LEU A 543 14.34 -25.08 -7.92
N ASP A 544 15.38 -24.68 -7.19
CA ASP A 544 15.49 -24.78 -5.73
C ASP A 544 15.50 -26.23 -5.21
N ASN A 545 15.98 -27.17 -6.04
CA ASN A 545 16.31 -28.54 -5.63
C ASN A 545 17.82 -28.64 -5.32
N LEU A 546 18.18 -28.21 -4.10
CA LEU A 546 19.58 -28.04 -3.66
C LEU A 546 20.40 -29.34 -3.65
N HIS A 547 19.76 -30.49 -3.77
CA HIS A 547 20.40 -31.81 -3.74
C HIS A 547 20.48 -32.50 -5.11
N LEU A 548 19.83 -31.96 -6.14
CA LEU A 548 19.80 -32.53 -7.49
C LEU A 548 21.17 -32.39 -8.16
N ARG A 549 21.80 -33.52 -8.53
CA ARG A 549 23.18 -33.56 -9.07
C ARG A 549 23.31 -33.97 -10.53
N GLU A 550 22.37 -34.77 -11.01
CA GLU A 550 22.43 -35.37 -12.34
C GLU A 550 21.09 -35.24 -13.06
N MET A 551 21.16 -35.11 -14.39
CA MET A 551 20.02 -35.04 -15.28
C MET A 551 20.11 -36.20 -16.26
N PRO A 552 19.36 -37.31 -16.06
CA PRO A 552 19.40 -38.45 -16.95
C PRO A 552 18.98 -38.10 -18.38
N SER A 553 19.67 -38.68 -19.38
CA SER A 553 19.37 -38.40 -20.79
C SER A 553 17.95 -38.82 -21.18
N SER A 554 17.49 -39.97 -20.66
CA SER A 554 16.15 -40.53 -20.85
C SER A 554 15.04 -39.66 -20.27
N PHE A 555 15.30 -38.99 -19.14
CA PHE A 555 14.32 -38.09 -18.53
C PHE A 555 14.00 -36.89 -19.43
N LEU A 556 15.03 -36.19 -19.95
CA LEU A 556 14.81 -35.03 -20.84
C LEU A 556 14.14 -35.41 -22.16
N LEU A 557 14.45 -36.58 -22.72
CA LEU A 557 13.82 -37.06 -23.96
C LEU A 557 12.31 -37.26 -23.82
N GLY A 558 11.81 -37.42 -22.59
CA GLY A 558 10.39 -37.50 -22.32
C GLY A 558 9.60 -36.21 -22.58
N PHE A 559 10.27 -35.07 -22.78
CA PHE A 559 9.64 -33.75 -22.93
C PHE A 559 9.93 -33.12 -24.32
N PRO A 560 9.50 -33.72 -25.44
CA PRO A 560 9.88 -33.28 -26.79
C PRO A 560 9.38 -31.86 -27.17
N THR A 561 8.34 -31.36 -26.52
CA THR A 561 7.74 -30.03 -26.77
C THR A 561 8.19 -28.95 -25.79
N LEU A 562 9.20 -29.25 -24.95
CA LEU A 562 9.60 -28.37 -23.86
C LEU A 562 10.07 -27.01 -24.37
N ARG A 563 9.50 -25.94 -23.81
CA ARG A 563 9.86 -24.55 -24.09
C ARG A 563 10.61 -23.91 -22.93
N ILE A 564 10.35 -24.34 -21.69
CA ILE A 564 10.95 -23.80 -20.47
C ILE A 564 11.56 -24.94 -19.67
N LEU A 565 12.86 -24.82 -19.39
CA LEU A 565 13.59 -25.65 -18.43
C LEU A 565 14.30 -24.75 -17.42
N ASP A 566 13.92 -24.87 -16.15
CA ASP A 566 14.59 -24.17 -15.05
C ASP A 566 15.14 -25.15 -14.02
N LEU A 567 16.46 -25.11 -13.81
CA LEU A 567 17.23 -25.91 -12.86
C LEU A 567 17.97 -25.03 -11.84
N SER A 568 17.57 -23.76 -11.69
CA SER A 568 18.23 -22.80 -10.81
C SER A 568 18.39 -23.34 -9.40
N GLU A 569 19.46 -22.93 -8.69
CA GLU A 569 19.72 -23.33 -7.30
C GLU A 569 19.81 -24.86 -7.13
N SER A 570 20.39 -25.56 -8.10
CA SER A 570 20.68 -27.00 -8.01
C SER A 570 22.19 -27.28 -7.94
N LYS A 571 22.55 -28.51 -7.56
CA LYS A 571 23.94 -29.00 -7.58
C LYS A 571 24.25 -29.80 -8.85
N ILE A 572 23.52 -29.52 -9.94
CA ILE A 572 23.72 -30.19 -11.22
C ILE A 572 25.17 -30.00 -11.69
N LYS A 573 25.83 -31.09 -12.09
CA LYS A 573 27.24 -31.05 -12.53
C LYS A 573 27.39 -30.89 -14.04
N SER A 574 26.49 -31.49 -14.79
CA SER A 574 26.43 -31.43 -16.26
C SER A 574 25.01 -31.68 -16.76
N LEU A 575 24.72 -31.22 -17.97
CA LEU A 575 23.49 -31.55 -18.69
C LEU A 575 23.79 -32.59 -19.78
N PRO A 576 22.88 -33.53 -20.05
CA PRO A 576 23.11 -34.59 -21.03
C PRO A 576 23.08 -34.05 -22.47
N GLN A 577 23.72 -34.78 -23.39
CA GLN A 577 23.71 -34.46 -24.83
C GLN A 577 22.30 -34.42 -25.43
N SER A 578 21.34 -35.13 -24.83
CA SER A 578 19.93 -35.12 -25.25
C SER A 578 19.24 -33.76 -25.09
N LEU A 579 19.86 -32.78 -24.39
CA LEU A 579 19.36 -31.41 -24.38
C LEU A 579 19.23 -30.83 -25.80
N ALA A 580 20.14 -31.20 -26.71
CA ALA A 580 20.11 -30.77 -28.11
C ALA A 580 18.86 -31.26 -28.86
N ASN A 581 18.15 -32.27 -28.35
CA ASN A 581 16.90 -32.76 -28.94
C ASN A 581 15.69 -31.85 -28.65
N LEU A 582 15.82 -30.91 -27.70
CA LEU A 582 14.74 -30.00 -27.30
C LEU A 582 14.64 -28.80 -28.27
N ALA A 583 14.32 -29.05 -29.53
CA ALA A 583 14.26 -28.03 -30.58
C ALA A 583 13.21 -26.92 -30.34
N GLN A 584 12.29 -27.13 -29.39
CA GLN A 584 11.27 -26.15 -28.99
C GLN A 584 11.69 -25.27 -27.81
N LEU A 585 12.86 -25.52 -27.21
CA LEU A 585 13.33 -24.83 -26.02
C LEU A 585 13.53 -23.34 -26.33
N ARG A 586 12.91 -22.49 -25.51
CA ARG A 586 12.95 -21.02 -25.60
C ARG A 586 13.63 -20.40 -24.40
N THR A 587 13.48 -20.99 -23.22
CA THR A 587 14.10 -20.52 -21.97
C THR A 587 14.82 -21.64 -21.27
N LEU A 588 16.12 -21.44 -21.03
CA LEU A 588 16.98 -22.31 -20.23
C LEU A 588 17.59 -21.49 -19.09
N VAL A 589 17.25 -21.84 -17.86
CA VAL A 589 17.71 -21.13 -16.65
C VAL A 589 18.47 -22.10 -15.75
N LEU A 590 19.72 -21.76 -15.49
CA LEU A 590 20.76 -22.52 -14.76
C LEU A 590 21.42 -21.61 -13.70
N LYS A 591 20.65 -20.64 -13.20
CA LYS A 591 21.12 -19.64 -12.25
C LYS A 591 21.55 -20.30 -10.95
N ARG A 592 22.73 -19.92 -10.44
CA ARG A 592 23.33 -20.45 -9.20
C ARG A 592 23.56 -21.97 -9.22
N CYS A 593 23.70 -22.57 -10.40
CA CYS A 593 24.23 -23.94 -10.55
C CYS A 593 25.76 -23.96 -10.38
N TYR A 594 26.26 -23.75 -9.16
CA TYR A 594 27.69 -23.54 -8.87
C TYR A 594 28.61 -24.71 -9.28
N GLN A 595 28.06 -25.93 -9.40
CA GLN A 595 28.81 -27.14 -9.77
C GLN A 595 28.77 -27.45 -11.27
N LEU A 596 27.96 -26.72 -12.05
CA LEU A 596 27.85 -26.92 -13.49
C LEU A 596 29.09 -26.35 -14.18
N THR A 597 29.95 -27.22 -14.71
CA THR A 597 31.23 -26.79 -15.32
C THR A 597 31.20 -26.73 -16.85
N GLU A 598 30.35 -27.54 -17.48
CA GLU A 598 30.25 -27.66 -18.94
C GLU A 598 28.79 -27.74 -19.40
N LEU A 599 28.55 -27.35 -20.64
CA LEU A 599 27.25 -27.45 -21.32
C LEU A 599 27.38 -28.31 -22.58
N PRO A 600 26.35 -29.11 -22.92
CA PRO A 600 26.30 -29.82 -24.19
C PRO A 600 26.20 -28.84 -25.37
N PRO A 601 26.46 -29.27 -26.62
CA PRO A 601 26.36 -28.42 -27.80
C PRO A 601 24.96 -27.83 -27.98
N PHE A 602 24.92 -26.54 -28.33
CA PHE A 602 23.68 -25.77 -28.49
C PHE A 602 23.27 -25.59 -29.96
N GLU A 603 24.00 -26.21 -30.90
CA GLU A 603 23.77 -26.05 -32.35
C GLU A 603 22.31 -26.29 -32.80
N ALA A 604 21.58 -27.17 -32.11
CA ALA A 604 20.21 -27.53 -32.42
C ALA A 604 19.14 -26.67 -31.69
N LEU A 605 19.54 -25.84 -30.73
CA LEU A 605 18.64 -25.01 -29.92
C LEU A 605 18.29 -23.68 -30.61
N GLY A 606 17.96 -23.73 -31.89
CA GLY A 606 17.75 -22.53 -32.72
C GLY A 606 16.58 -21.63 -32.29
N ARG A 607 15.69 -22.07 -31.39
CA ARG A 607 14.56 -21.29 -30.86
C ARG A 607 14.82 -20.67 -29.49
N LEU A 608 16.02 -20.84 -28.93
CA LEU A 608 16.34 -20.32 -27.60
C LEU A 608 16.33 -18.78 -27.62
N GLN A 609 15.55 -18.20 -26.72
CA GLN A 609 15.34 -16.76 -26.53
C GLN A 609 15.99 -16.26 -25.24
N VAL A 610 16.03 -17.09 -24.19
CA VAL A 610 16.60 -16.75 -22.89
C VAL A 610 17.58 -17.83 -22.45
N LEU A 611 18.80 -17.40 -22.11
CA LEU A 611 19.80 -18.23 -21.45
C LEU A 611 20.32 -17.49 -20.21
N ASP A 612 20.07 -18.05 -19.04
CA ASP A 612 20.63 -17.57 -17.77
C ASP A 612 21.49 -18.67 -17.16
N CYS A 613 22.81 -18.47 -17.15
CA CYS A 613 23.78 -19.29 -16.45
C CYS A 613 24.48 -18.50 -15.34
N SER A 614 23.85 -17.44 -14.84
CA SER A 614 24.44 -16.57 -13.82
C SER A 614 24.82 -17.35 -12.57
N TYR A 615 25.93 -17.00 -11.93
CA TYR A 615 26.47 -17.68 -10.75
C TYR A 615 26.76 -19.18 -10.94
N SER A 616 26.95 -19.66 -12.17
CA SER A 616 27.36 -21.04 -12.44
C SER A 616 28.89 -21.24 -12.40
N GLY A 617 29.32 -22.51 -12.45
CA GLY A 617 30.73 -22.90 -12.50
C GLY A 617 31.30 -23.05 -13.91
N LEU A 618 30.65 -22.50 -14.94
CA LEU A 618 31.00 -22.73 -16.34
C LEU A 618 32.43 -22.28 -16.67
N THR A 619 33.16 -23.10 -17.40
CA THR A 619 34.54 -22.80 -17.84
C THR A 619 34.61 -22.24 -19.25
N GLU A 620 33.68 -22.63 -20.13
CA GLU A 620 33.59 -22.20 -21.52
C GLU A 620 32.14 -22.13 -22.01
N LEU A 621 31.89 -21.40 -23.10
CA LEU A 621 30.60 -21.43 -23.79
C LEU A 621 30.50 -22.71 -24.65
N PRO A 622 29.30 -23.31 -24.77
CA PRO A 622 29.14 -24.57 -25.51
C PRO A 622 29.39 -24.41 -27.01
N GLN A 623 29.75 -25.52 -27.67
CA GLN A 623 29.83 -25.57 -29.12
C GLN A 623 28.50 -25.16 -29.76
N GLY A 624 28.55 -24.29 -30.78
CA GLY A 624 27.37 -23.84 -31.50
C GLY A 624 26.63 -22.65 -30.89
N PHE A 625 27.14 -22.09 -29.79
CA PHE A 625 26.54 -20.91 -29.13
C PHE A 625 26.28 -19.74 -30.09
N GLU A 626 27.18 -19.50 -31.04
CA GLU A 626 27.08 -18.47 -32.08
C GLU A 626 25.90 -18.67 -33.05
N LYS A 627 25.27 -19.85 -33.06
CA LYS A 627 24.11 -20.18 -33.89
C LYS A 627 22.78 -19.80 -33.22
N LEU A 628 22.79 -19.35 -31.97
CA LEU A 628 21.60 -18.93 -31.20
C LEU A 628 21.06 -17.57 -31.67
N THR A 629 20.77 -17.44 -32.95
CA THR A 629 20.35 -16.18 -33.59
C THR A 629 19.00 -15.64 -33.12
N ASN A 630 18.22 -16.44 -32.37
CA ASN A 630 16.97 -16.01 -31.74
C ASN A 630 17.12 -15.58 -30.26
N LEU A 631 18.35 -15.55 -29.74
CA LEU A 631 18.62 -15.21 -28.34
C LEU A 631 18.38 -13.71 -28.10
N ARG A 632 17.49 -13.42 -27.15
CA ARG A 632 17.10 -12.07 -26.73
C ARG A 632 17.70 -11.67 -25.39
N GLN A 633 17.88 -12.64 -24.48
CA GLN A 633 18.45 -12.40 -23.16
C GLN A 633 19.57 -13.39 -22.85
N LEU A 634 20.73 -12.85 -22.47
CA LEU A 634 21.88 -13.61 -22.01
C LEU A 634 22.35 -13.06 -20.67
N ASP A 635 22.24 -13.88 -19.63
CA ASP A 635 22.88 -13.63 -18.35
C ASP A 635 23.90 -14.73 -18.04
N ILE A 636 25.17 -14.35 -18.03
CA ILE A 636 26.29 -15.19 -17.63
C ILE A 636 27.11 -14.47 -16.56
N SER A 637 26.46 -13.63 -15.74
CA SER A 637 27.13 -12.90 -14.68
C SER A 637 27.61 -13.82 -13.55
N CYS A 638 28.69 -13.45 -12.87
CA CYS A 638 29.28 -14.18 -11.76
C CYS A 638 29.67 -15.65 -12.07
N THR A 639 29.87 -16.02 -13.34
CA THR A 639 30.49 -17.27 -13.78
C THR A 639 32.01 -17.17 -13.69
N HIS A 640 32.52 -17.14 -12.46
CA HIS A 640 33.93 -16.87 -12.11
C HIS A 640 35.00 -17.78 -12.75
N LYS A 641 34.62 -18.94 -13.30
CA LYS A 641 35.53 -19.86 -14.01
C LYS A 641 35.57 -19.63 -15.52
N LEU A 642 34.64 -18.83 -16.06
CA LEU A 642 34.56 -18.52 -17.47
C LEU A 642 35.66 -17.50 -17.80
N GLN A 643 36.74 -17.97 -18.41
CA GLN A 643 37.93 -17.13 -18.60
C GLN A 643 37.72 -16.05 -19.67
N ARG A 644 37.29 -16.44 -20.88
CA ARG A 644 37.07 -15.53 -22.01
C ARG A 644 36.01 -16.07 -22.95
N ILE A 645 35.31 -15.15 -23.60
CA ILE A 645 34.41 -15.44 -24.71
C ILE A 645 35.21 -15.20 -26.01
N PRO A 646 35.42 -16.23 -26.84
CA PRO A 646 36.16 -16.06 -28.09
C PRO A 646 35.48 -15.02 -28.99
N THR A 647 36.29 -14.17 -29.62
CA THR A 647 35.80 -13.14 -30.56
C THR A 647 34.94 -13.78 -31.65
N GLY A 648 33.79 -13.19 -31.92
CA GLY A 648 32.85 -13.65 -32.94
C GLY A 648 31.73 -14.54 -32.39
N LYS A 649 31.80 -14.97 -31.12
CA LYS A 649 30.74 -15.79 -30.51
C LYS A 649 29.49 -14.99 -30.13
N ILE A 650 29.61 -13.69 -29.86
CA ILE A 650 28.49 -12.82 -29.49
C ILE A 650 28.04 -11.96 -30.69
N SER A 651 28.95 -11.63 -31.61
CA SER A 651 28.65 -10.75 -32.75
C SER A 651 27.47 -11.20 -33.63
N ASN A 652 27.14 -12.49 -33.67
CA ASN A 652 26.03 -13.05 -34.45
C ASN A 652 24.66 -12.95 -33.76
N LEU A 653 24.60 -12.49 -32.51
CA LEU A 653 23.38 -12.40 -31.71
C LEU A 653 22.69 -11.04 -31.92
N CYS A 654 22.39 -10.69 -33.18
CA CYS A 654 21.99 -9.33 -33.56
C CYS A 654 20.69 -8.83 -32.90
N ILE A 655 19.80 -9.74 -32.46
CA ILE A 655 18.53 -9.41 -31.80
C ILE A 655 18.61 -9.45 -30.27
N LEU A 656 19.82 -9.53 -29.70
CA LEU A 656 20.03 -9.58 -28.25
C LEU A 656 19.63 -8.24 -27.63
N GLU A 657 18.68 -8.27 -26.69
CA GLU A 657 18.11 -7.10 -26.03
C GLU A 657 18.69 -6.89 -24.62
N TYR A 658 19.08 -7.97 -23.95
CA TYR A 658 19.66 -7.96 -22.60
C TYR A 658 20.95 -8.77 -22.55
N LEU A 659 22.03 -8.15 -22.10
CA LEU A 659 23.33 -8.79 -21.90
C LEU A 659 23.89 -8.47 -20.51
N ASN A 660 24.15 -9.51 -19.71
CA ASN A 660 24.82 -9.38 -18.43
C ASN A 660 26.00 -10.35 -18.31
N VAL A 661 27.21 -9.80 -18.20
CA VAL A 661 28.47 -10.53 -18.06
C VAL A 661 29.32 -10.03 -16.88
N MET A 662 28.72 -9.29 -15.95
CA MET A 662 29.42 -8.75 -14.77
C MET A 662 29.84 -9.85 -13.80
N GLY A 663 30.87 -9.61 -12.99
CA GLY A 663 31.34 -10.50 -11.93
C GLY A 663 32.10 -11.74 -12.40
N ASN A 664 32.44 -11.81 -13.69
CA ASN A 664 33.17 -12.93 -14.29
C ASN A 664 34.69 -12.78 -14.18
N ALA A 665 35.16 -11.59 -13.85
CA ALA A 665 36.58 -11.31 -13.75
C ALA A 665 37.20 -12.06 -12.55
N THR A 666 38.31 -12.74 -12.83
CA THR A 666 38.90 -13.81 -12.00
C THR A 666 39.04 -13.44 -10.52
N GLY A 667 38.17 -13.99 -9.68
CA GLY A 667 38.37 -14.03 -8.23
C GLY A 667 39.40 -15.12 -7.85
N CYS A 668 40.35 -14.74 -6.97
CA CYS A 668 41.34 -15.59 -6.30
C CYS A 668 42.66 -15.96 -7.03
N GLY A 669 43.64 -15.06 -6.95
CA GLY A 669 44.93 -15.41 -6.35
C GLY A 669 45.99 -16.18 -7.15
N MET A 670 45.80 -16.51 -8.43
CA MET A 670 46.83 -17.18 -9.22
C MET A 670 46.86 -16.67 -10.68
N SER A 671 48.06 -16.28 -11.12
CA SER A 671 48.48 -15.82 -12.48
C SER A 671 48.05 -14.41 -12.92
N ARG A 672 49.05 -13.61 -13.30
CA ARG A 672 48.99 -12.19 -13.71
C ARG A 672 49.20 -12.03 -15.23
N GLU A 673 48.69 -12.94 -16.05
CA GLU A 673 49.12 -13.01 -17.47
C GLU A 673 48.01 -12.86 -18.52
N SER A 674 46.77 -12.55 -18.16
CA SER A 674 45.73 -12.25 -19.17
C SER A 674 45.15 -10.84 -19.00
N GLU A 675 45.71 -9.89 -19.77
CA GLU A 675 45.40 -8.46 -19.77
C GLU A 675 44.09 -8.04 -20.48
N ASN A 676 43.09 -8.92 -20.68
CA ASN A 676 41.88 -8.49 -21.41
C ASN A 676 40.57 -8.87 -20.73
N SER A 677 39.58 -8.02 -20.99
CA SER A 677 38.16 -8.24 -20.69
C SER A 677 37.66 -9.57 -21.27
N ILE A 678 36.59 -10.09 -20.65
CA ILE A 678 35.91 -11.33 -21.07
C ILE A 678 35.33 -11.21 -22.48
N ILE A 679 34.87 -10.01 -22.84
CA ILE A 679 34.35 -9.65 -24.16
C ILE A 679 35.16 -8.45 -24.70
N ASP A 680 35.47 -8.47 -26.00
CA ASP A 680 36.02 -7.29 -26.68
C ASP A 680 34.93 -6.23 -26.86
N PHE A 681 35.19 -5.00 -26.42
CA PHE A 681 34.19 -3.92 -26.43
C PHE A 681 33.70 -3.59 -27.85
N GLU A 682 34.55 -3.78 -28.86
CA GLU A 682 34.20 -3.59 -30.27
C GLU A 682 33.17 -4.64 -30.76
N GLU A 683 33.16 -5.85 -30.20
CA GLU A 683 32.20 -6.90 -30.58
C GLU A 683 30.76 -6.51 -30.21
N LEU A 684 30.59 -5.72 -29.14
CA LEU A 684 29.29 -5.27 -28.65
C LEU A 684 28.59 -4.31 -29.61
N LEU A 685 29.33 -3.61 -30.48
CA LEU A 685 28.76 -2.69 -31.46
C LEU A 685 27.86 -3.37 -32.50
N CYS A 686 27.99 -4.70 -32.64
CA CYS A 686 27.12 -5.50 -33.52
C CYS A 686 25.71 -5.73 -32.94
N LEU A 687 25.52 -5.47 -31.64
CA LEU A 687 24.26 -5.67 -30.92
C LEU A 687 23.42 -4.38 -30.99
N GLN A 688 22.68 -4.23 -32.10
CA GLN A 688 21.92 -3.00 -32.38
C GLN A 688 20.60 -2.93 -31.60
N GLU A 689 20.01 -4.07 -31.25
CA GLU A 689 18.77 -4.17 -30.48
C GLU A 689 19.00 -4.17 -28.95
N LEU A 690 20.23 -3.93 -28.50
CA LEU A 690 20.59 -4.03 -27.09
C LEU A 690 19.99 -2.88 -26.27
N MET A 691 19.07 -3.23 -25.37
CA MET A 691 18.37 -2.29 -24.49
C MET A 691 18.99 -2.22 -23.09
N ALA A 692 19.62 -3.31 -22.65
CA ALA A 692 20.21 -3.47 -21.32
C ALA A 692 21.60 -4.12 -21.37
N LEU A 693 22.60 -3.46 -20.80
CA LEU A 693 24.00 -3.93 -20.79
C LEU A 693 24.64 -3.88 -19.41
N CYS A 694 25.16 -5.00 -18.93
CA CYS A 694 25.93 -5.10 -17.71
C CYS A 694 27.29 -5.75 -18.01
N ILE A 695 28.40 -5.02 -17.83
CA ILE A 695 29.74 -5.49 -18.20
C ILE A 695 30.86 -5.03 -17.27
N ASP A 696 31.83 -5.92 -17.03
CA ASP A 696 33.14 -5.61 -16.47
C ASP A 696 34.19 -5.42 -17.58
N ILE A 697 34.96 -4.35 -17.49
CA ILE A 697 36.07 -4.03 -18.41
C ILE A 697 37.36 -3.87 -17.60
N ALA A 698 38.45 -4.51 -18.03
CA ALA A 698 39.72 -4.50 -17.31
C ALA A 698 40.42 -3.11 -17.28
N GLY A 699 40.13 -2.25 -18.25
CA GLY A 699 40.75 -0.93 -18.36
C GLY A 699 39.84 0.03 -19.10
N ILE A 700 40.24 1.30 -19.16
CA ILE A 700 39.48 2.33 -19.88
C ILE A 700 39.56 1.98 -21.38
N PRO A 701 38.44 1.63 -22.04
CA PRO A 701 38.46 1.25 -23.45
C PRO A 701 38.78 2.48 -24.32
N ARG A 702 39.30 2.24 -25.53
CA ARG A 702 39.42 3.30 -26.53
C ARG A 702 38.04 3.57 -27.11
N VAL A 703 37.39 4.63 -26.63
CA VAL A 703 36.03 4.97 -27.04
C VAL A 703 36.07 5.94 -28.22
N THR A 704 35.35 5.61 -29.29
CA THR A 704 35.12 6.48 -30.46
C THR A 704 33.71 7.07 -30.43
N ALA A 705 33.41 8.03 -31.31
CA ALA A 705 32.06 8.60 -31.41
C ALA A 705 30.96 7.55 -31.69
N VAL A 706 31.31 6.46 -32.38
CA VAL A 706 30.40 5.34 -32.67
C VAL A 706 29.94 4.66 -31.38
N HIS A 707 30.87 4.36 -30.48
CA HIS A 707 30.57 3.76 -29.18
C HIS A 707 29.66 4.63 -28.32
N VAL A 708 29.85 5.95 -28.36
CA VAL A 708 29.03 6.90 -27.57
C VAL A 708 27.60 6.94 -28.09
N ASN A 709 27.42 6.93 -29.41
CA ASN A 709 26.10 6.87 -30.03
C ASN A 709 25.42 5.52 -29.74
N TRP A 710 26.17 4.43 -29.75
CA TRP A 710 25.65 3.11 -29.38
C TRP A 710 25.23 3.07 -27.90
N LEU A 711 26.08 3.46 -26.95
CA LEU A 711 25.72 3.55 -25.52
C LEU A 711 24.55 4.50 -25.25
N LYS A 712 24.36 5.53 -26.10
CA LYS A 712 23.20 6.42 -26.02
C LYS A 712 21.89 5.69 -26.32
N SER A 713 21.91 4.76 -27.28
CA SER A 713 20.73 3.96 -27.68
C SER A 713 20.29 2.95 -26.64
N ILE A 714 21.22 2.45 -25.82
CA ILE A 714 20.91 1.50 -24.74
C ILE A 714 20.11 2.21 -23.64
N ASN A 715 18.98 1.66 -23.20
CA ASN A 715 18.15 2.23 -22.14
C ASN A 715 18.82 2.15 -20.76
N PHE A 716 19.40 0.99 -20.45
CA PHE A 716 20.04 0.67 -19.18
C PHE A 716 21.46 0.16 -19.40
N PHE A 717 22.45 0.73 -18.71
CA PHE A 717 23.76 0.11 -18.67
C PHE A 717 24.43 0.23 -17.32
N ALA A 718 25.16 -0.80 -16.91
CA ALA A 718 26.10 -0.78 -15.80
C ALA A 718 27.48 -1.20 -16.31
N VAL A 719 28.40 -0.24 -16.41
CA VAL A 719 29.77 -0.49 -16.86
C VAL A 719 30.71 -0.36 -15.67
N HIS A 720 31.37 -1.46 -15.31
CA HIS A 720 32.37 -1.47 -14.25
C HIS A 720 33.77 -1.61 -14.85
N VAL A 721 34.65 -0.67 -14.53
CA VAL A 721 36.01 -0.60 -15.07
C VAL A 721 37.00 -0.85 -13.93
N SER A 722 37.63 -2.02 -13.94
CA SER A 722 38.48 -2.51 -12.84
C SER A 722 39.60 -3.43 -13.36
N PRO A 723 40.88 -3.09 -13.14
CA PRO A 723 42.02 -3.91 -13.57
C PRO A 723 42.10 -5.27 -12.91
N ASP A 724 41.62 -5.39 -11.68
CA ASP A 724 41.65 -6.61 -10.88
C ASP A 724 40.32 -7.37 -10.92
N GLY A 725 39.34 -6.91 -11.70
CA GLY A 725 38.04 -7.54 -11.81
C GLY A 725 37.21 -7.50 -10.52
N ARG A 726 37.69 -6.78 -9.49
CA ARG A 726 37.09 -6.80 -8.17
C ARG A 726 35.92 -5.85 -8.15
N ASN A 727 34.73 -6.40 -8.33
CA ASN A 727 33.50 -5.68 -8.11
C ASN A 727 33.34 -5.38 -6.61
N PRO A 728 33.36 -4.12 -6.15
CA PRO A 728 32.79 -3.80 -4.86
C PRO A 728 31.31 -4.24 -4.93
N LYS A 729 30.71 -4.74 -3.85
CA LYS A 729 29.26 -4.97 -3.82
C LYS A 729 28.53 -3.62 -3.89
N ILE A 730 28.51 -2.97 -5.06
CA ILE A 730 27.73 -1.78 -5.34
C ILE A 730 26.38 -2.31 -5.83
N PRO A 731 25.28 -2.04 -5.12
CA PRO A 731 23.96 -2.34 -5.65
C PRO A 731 23.79 -1.51 -6.93
N ALA A 732 23.67 -2.16 -8.08
CA ALA A 732 23.26 -1.47 -9.30
C ALA A 732 21.87 -0.87 -9.04
N THR A 733 21.68 0.42 -9.33
CA THR A 733 20.32 0.95 -9.26
C THR A 733 19.54 0.47 -10.48
N VAL A 734 18.41 -0.19 -10.23
CA VAL A 734 17.56 -0.78 -11.26
C VAL A 734 17.18 0.30 -12.28
N ASN A 735 17.37 0.01 -13.57
CA ASN A 735 17.00 0.88 -14.69
C ASN A 735 17.73 2.26 -14.75
N SER A 736 18.99 2.33 -14.31
CA SER A 736 19.85 3.52 -14.47
C SER A 736 21.07 3.30 -15.36
N LYS A 737 21.56 4.36 -16.01
CA LYS A 737 22.84 4.38 -16.74
C LYS A 737 23.99 4.66 -15.78
N GLU A 738 24.81 3.67 -15.46
CA GLU A 738 25.80 3.71 -14.40
C GLU A 738 27.20 3.34 -14.88
N VAL A 739 28.20 4.05 -14.35
CA VAL A 739 29.63 3.77 -14.59
C VAL A 739 30.37 3.73 -13.27
N HIS A 740 31.11 2.66 -13.04
CA HIS A 740 31.87 2.45 -11.81
C HIS A 740 33.35 2.22 -12.13
N PHE A 741 34.20 3.15 -11.72
CA PHE A 741 35.64 3.03 -11.79
C PHE A 741 36.17 2.47 -10.47
N CYS A 742 36.89 1.35 -10.48
CA CYS A 742 37.43 0.71 -9.28
C CYS A 742 38.92 0.38 -9.43
N GLY A 743 39.75 0.83 -8.49
CA GLY A 743 41.17 0.45 -8.42
C GLY A 743 42.06 0.96 -9.57
N LEU A 744 41.54 1.83 -10.44
CA LEU A 744 42.28 2.40 -11.57
C LEU A 744 43.33 3.45 -11.17
N HIS A 745 44.34 3.60 -12.03
CA HIS A 745 45.23 4.76 -12.03
C HIS A 745 44.98 5.58 -13.29
N PHE A 746 44.31 6.73 -13.14
CA PHE A 746 44.03 7.62 -14.25
C PHE A 746 45.30 8.36 -14.68
N ALA A 747 45.55 8.43 -15.99
CA ALA A 747 46.71 9.09 -16.59
C ALA A 747 46.31 10.29 -17.47
N GLY A 748 45.09 10.81 -17.29
CA GLY A 748 44.52 11.88 -18.13
C GLY A 748 43.78 11.35 -19.36
N ASP A 749 43.23 10.15 -19.23
CA ASP A 749 42.61 9.36 -20.30
C ASP A 749 41.46 10.08 -21.02
N GLU A 750 41.63 10.36 -22.31
CA GLU A 750 40.66 11.10 -23.12
C GLU A 750 39.35 10.34 -23.36
N SER A 751 39.31 9.03 -23.08
CA SER A 751 38.11 8.19 -23.25
C SER A 751 37.11 8.30 -22.10
N VAL A 752 37.53 8.76 -20.91
CA VAL A 752 36.65 8.87 -19.73
C VAL A 752 35.48 9.86 -19.93
N PRO A 753 35.70 11.08 -20.47
CA PRO A 753 34.60 11.98 -20.83
C PRO A 753 33.51 11.29 -21.66
N TRP A 754 33.90 10.52 -22.67
CA TRP A 754 32.96 9.87 -23.58
C TRP A 754 32.09 8.82 -22.89
N LEU A 755 32.64 8.06 -21.94
CA LEU A 755 31.89 7.09 -21.15
C LEU A 755 30.88 7.77 -20.20
N LEU A 756 31.13 9.00 -19.79
CA LEU A 756 30.25 9.76 -18.88
C LEU A 756 29.18 10.60 -19.59
N ALA A 757 29.24 10.75 -20.91
CA ALA A 757 28.35 11.63 -21.67
C ALA A 757 26.85 11.31 -21.50
N ASN A 758 26.50 10.02 -21.35
CA ASN A 758 25.12 9.53 -21.19
C ASN A 758 24.88 8.84 -19.83
N THR A 759 25.77 9.06 -18.85
CA THR A 759 25.74 8.37 -17.57
C THR A 759 24.95 9.17 -16.53
N PHE A 760 24.06 8.52 -15.78
CA PHE A 760 23.27 9.12 -14.70
C PHE A 760 23.95 9.02 -13.34
N SER A 761 24.72 7.96 -13.11
CA SER A 761 25.38 7.66 -11.84
C SER A 761 26.84 7.26 -12.08
N CYS A 762 27.78 7.98 -11.48
CA CYS A 762 29.21 7.69 -11.59
C CYS A 762 29.81 7.41 -10.22
N SER A 763 30.53 6.30 -10.08
CA SER A 763 31.27 5.95 -8.88
C SER A 763 32.77 5.83 -9.17
N ILE A 764 33.60 6.41 -8.30
CA ILE A 764 35.07 6.33 -8.36
C ILE A 764 35.55 5.77 -7.03
N ILE A 765 36.11 4.56 -7.02
CA ILE A 765 36.38 3.80 -5.81
C ILE A 765 37.82 3.30 -5.81
N LYS A 766 38.60 3.64 -4.77
CA LYS A 766 40.00 3.23 -4.62
C LYS A 766 40.91 3.60 -5.82
N CYS A 767 40.51 4.60 -6.61
CA CYS A 767 41.28 5.07 -7.76
C CYS A 767 42.36 6.07 -7.36
N LYS A 768 43.45 6.12 -8.13
CA LYS A 768 44.55 7.09 -8.05
C LYS A 768 44.54 8.00 -9.29
N GLY A 769 45.13 9.18 -9.19
CA GLY A 769 45.22 10.12 -10.32
C GLY A 769 43.88 10.78 -10.65
N VAL A 770 42.94 10.83 -9.70
CA VAL A 770 41.57 11.29 -9.97
C VAL A 770 41.56 12.74 -10.46
N GLU A 771 42.48 13.58 -10.00
CA GLU A 771 42.70 14.94 -10.52
C GLU A 771 43.01 14.97 -12.02
N LEU A 772 43.72 13.96 -12.56
CA LEU A 772 44.01 13.85 -13.97
C LEU A 772 42.76 13.48 -14.78
N MET A 773 41.91 12.60 -14.24
CA MET A 773 40.60 12.30 -14.84
C MET A 773 39.70 13.53 -14.84
N LEU A 774 39.61 14.25 -13.71
CA LEU A 774 38.84 15.50 -13.63
C LEU A 774 39.40 16.54 -14.63
N SER A 775 40.72 16.62 -14.79
CA SER A 775 41.34 17.52 -15.78
C SER A 775 40.96 17.16 -17.22
N ALA A 776 40.77 15.87 -17.52
CA ALA A 776 40.31 15.41 -18.83
C ALA A 776 38.85 15.84 -19.10
N LEU A 777 37.98 15.81 -18.08
CA LEU A 777 36.62 16.34 -18.17
C LEU A 777 36.61 17.83 -18.50
N VAL A 778 37.49 18.61 -17.84
CA VAL A 778 37.64 20.06 -18.11
C VAL A 778 38.14 20.30 -19.54
N ARG A 779 39.11 19.52 -20.03
CA ARG A 779 39.63 19.63 -21.41
C ARG A 779 38.57 19.31 -22.47
N ASN A 780 37.65 18.37 -22.20
CA ASN A 780 36.58 18.00 -23.12
C ASN A 780 35.63 19.17 -23.42
N ASN A 781 35.55 20.17 -22.52
CA ASN A 781 34.83 21.42 -22.72
C ASN A 781 33.35 21.22 -23.15
N ALA A 782 32.67 20.24 -22.56
CA ALA A 782 31.23 19.97 -22.73
C ALA A 782 30.59 19.58 -21.39
N PRO A 783 29.34 20.00 -21.10
CA PRO A 783 28.66 19.68 -19.84
C PRO A 783 28.10 18.24 -19.82
N PHE A 784 28.27 17.54 -18.71
CA PHE A 784 27.72 16.21 -18.44
C PHE A 784 26.32 16.31 -17.82
N SER A 785 25.38 16.83 -18.61
CA SER A 785 24.02 17.16 -18.17
C SER A 785 23.17 15.96 -17.73
N HIS A 786 23.54 14.74 -18.11
CA HIS A 786 22.83 13.53 -17.68
C HIS A 786 23.24 13.08 -16.27
N LEU A 787 24.41 13.48 -15.77
CA LEU A 787 24.95 12.98 -14.51
C LEU A 787 24.21 13.59 -13.31
N LYS A 788 23.51 12.74 -12.56
CA LYS A 788 22.72 13.10 -11.38
C LYS A 788 23.40 12.70 -10.08
N ARG A 789 24.23 11.66 -10.09
CA ARG A 789 24.89 11.14 -8.88
C ARG A 789 26.39 10.96 -9.11
N LEU A 790 27.19 11.43 -8.15
CA LEU A 790 28.63 11.23 -8.13
C LEU A 790 29.06 10.68 -6.76
N THR A 791 29.77 9.55 -6.77
CA THR A 791 30.31 8.92 -5.57
C THR A 791 31.82 8.81 -5.68
N MET A 792 32.56 9.28 -4.68
CA MET A 792 34.01 9.12 -4.59
C MET A 792 34.38 8.46 -3.27
N SER A 793 35.00 7.28 -3.33
CA SER A 793 35.28 6.46 -2.16
C SER A 793 36.74 6.01 -2.10
N THR A 794 37.41 6.28 -0.98
CA THR A 794 38.80 5.85 -0.71
C THR A 794 39.76 6.36 -1.79
N CYS A 795 39.60 7.62 -2.20
CA CYS A 795 40.41 8.28 -3.23
C CYS A 795 41.28 9.40 -2.64
N HIS A 796 42.33 9.75 -3.37
CA HIS A 796 43.16 10.93 -3.09
C HIS A 796 43.09 11.88 -4.29
N ILE A 797 42.86 13.16 -4.03
CA ILE A 797 42.81 14.21 -5.07
C ILE A 797 43.80 15.31 -4.70
N SER A 798 44.79 15.57 -5.55
CA SER A 798 45.79 16.63 -5.33
C SER A 798 45.38 17.98 -5.95
N VAL A 799 44.24 18.54 -5.52
CA VAL A 799 43.63 19.74 -6.13
C VAL A 799 44.55 20.98 -6.06
N VAL A 800 45.27 21.16 -4.96
CA VAL A 800 46.04 22.40 -4.66
C VAL A 800 47.24 22.63 -5.61
N LYS A 801 47.74 21.59 -6.29
CA LYS A 801 48.90 21.71 -7.20
C LYS A 801 48.56 21.76 -8.69
N THR A 802 47.28 21.55 -9.05
CA THR A 802 46.86 21.27 -10.43
C THR A 802 45.68 22.13 -10.89
N LEU A 803 45.37 23.21 -10.17
CA LEU A 803 44.31 24.14 -10.56
C LEU A 803 44.46 24.54 -12.05
N PRO A 804 43.40 24.38 -12.87
CA PRO A 804 43.48 24.71 -14.27
C PRO A 804 43.78 26.21 -14.44
N MET A 805 44.68 26.55 -15.36
CA MET A 805 45.08 27.94 -15.67
C MET A 805 43.87 28.86 -16.00
N ARG A 806 42.72 28.27 -16.35
CA ARG A 806 41.42 28.92 -16.53
C ARG A 806 40.33 28.10 -15.87
N ARG A 807 39.46 28.73 -15.09
CA ARG A 807 38.22 28.10 -14.61
C ARG A 807 37.31 27.73 -15.80
N PRO A 808 36.55 26.63 -15.71
CA PRO A 808 35.53 26.30 -16.71
C PRO A 808 34.55 27.47 -16.89
N LYS A 809 34.13 27.74 -18.12
CA LYS A 809 33.19 28.84 -18.44
C LYS A 809 31.74 28.56 -18.02
N PHE A 810 31.44 27.31 -17.69
CA PHE A 810 30.10 26.82 -17.37
C PHE A 810 30.21 25.64 -16.39
N ASP A 811 29.10 25.30 -15.75
CA ASP A 811 29.00 24.15 -14.85
C ASP A 811 29.14 22.83 -15.62
N LEU A 812 30.18 22.05 -15.31
CA LEU A 812 30.41 20.75 -15.96
C LEU A 812 29.38 19.70 -15.56
N LEU A 813 28.77 19.79 -14.36
CA LEU A 813 27.78 18.82 -13.85
C LEU A 813 26.48 19.55 -13.45
N PRO A 814 25.77 20.20 -14.39
CA PRO A 814 24.71 21.16 -14.08
C PRO A 814 23.45 20.54 -13.44
N ASN A 815 23.25 19.22 -13.59
CA ASN A 815 22.07 18.51 -13.09
C ASN A 815 22.40 17.54 -11.94
N LEU A 816 23.54 17.72 -11.27
CA LEU A 816 23.94 16.87 -10.16
C LEU A 816 22.95 17.01 -8.99
N GLU A 817 22.28 15.91 -8.63
CA GLU A 817 21.28 15.84 -7.57
C GLU A 817 21.86 15.29 -6.24
N ALA A 818 22.85 14.40 -6.30
CA ALA A 818 23.46 13.82 -5.10
C ALA A 818 24.98 13.63 -5.21
N LEU A 819 25.69 13.92 -4.11
CA LEU A 819 27.14 13.80 -4.00
C LEU A 819 27.53 13.01 -2.75
N TYR A 820 28.35 11.98 -2.93
CA TYR A 820 28.76 11.07 -1.86
C TYR A 820 30.29 10.97 -1.78
N PHE A 821 30.85 11.35 -0.63
CA PHE A 821 32.28 11.22 -0.34
C PHE A 821 32.51 10.29 0.83
N TYR A 822 33.36 9.29 0.63
CA TYR A 822 33.75 8.34 1.66
C TYR A 822 35.26 8.20 1.70
N LYS A 823 35.92 8.44 2.84
CA LYS A 823 37.39 8.34 2.98
C LYS A 823 38.16 9.13 1.89
N LEU A 824 37.67 10.31 1.51
CA LEU A 824 38.34 11.19 0.55
C LEU A 824 39.49 11.95 1.22
N THR A 825 40.63 12.07 0.53
CA THR A 825 41.82 12.78 1.01
C THR A 825 42.36 13.73 -0.06
N GLY A 826 43.13 14.75 0.35
CA GLY A 826 43.78 15.75 -0.50
C GLY A 826 42.92 16.98 -0.81
N VAL A 827 41.66 17.00 -0.34
CA VAL A 827 40.70 18.10 -0.48
C VAL A 827 40.50 18.77 0.88
N GLY A 828 40.72 20.08 0.95
CA GLY A 828 40.52 20.88 2.17
C GLY A 828 39.08 21.36 2.31
N SER A 829 38.41 21.58 1.17
CA SER A 829 36.98 21.90 1.09
C SER A 829 36.31 21.32 -0.15
N VAL A 830 35.02 20.98 -0.09
CA VAL A 830 34.25 20.59 -1.29
C VAL A 830 34.20 21.73 -2.31
N SER A 831 34.37 22.98 -1.86
CA SER A 831 34.55 24.13 -2.75
C SER A 831 35.79 24.02 -3.64
N ASP A 832 36.84 23.31 -3.22
CA ASP A 832 38.02 23.08 -4.07
C ASP A 832 37.63 22.31 -5.34
N LEU A 833 36.71 21.34 -5.21
CA LEU A 833 36.15 20.61 -6.35
C LEU A 833 35.20 21.48 -7.18
N SER A 834 34.40 22.32 -6.53
CA SER A 834 33.55 23.30 -7.23
C SER A 834 34.38 24.24 -8.10
N HIS A 835 35.46 24.82 -7.56
CA HIS A 835 36.36 25.69 -8.34
C HIS A 835 37.07 24.96 -9.47
N PHE A 836 37.43 23.69 -9.25
CA PHE A 836 38.10 22.88 -10.25
C PHE A 836 37.18 22.53 -11.43
N LEU A 837 35.92 22.19 -11.16
CA LEU A 837 34.94 21.72 -12.16
C LEU A 837 33.91 22.79 -12.58
N GLY A 838 33.96 24.00 -12.01
CA GLY A 838 32.97 25.05 -12.25
C GLY A 838 31.58 24.74 -11.66
N LEU A 839 31.49 23.90 -10.64
CA LEU A 839 30.20 23.42 -10.12
C LEU A 839 29.46 24.53 -9.37
N ARG A 840 28.22 24.80 -9.77
CA ARG A 840 27.32 25.76 -9.10
C ARG A 840 26.35 25.07 -8.13
N PHE A 841 26.24 23.74 -8.20
CA PHE A 841 25.38 22.91 -7.34
C PHE A 841 23.89 23.32 -7.35
N THR A 842 23.41 23.91 -8.45
CA THR A 842 22.04 24.46 -8.57
C THR A 842 20.92 23.43 -8.33
N ASN A 843 21.18 22.15 -8.63
CA ASN A 843 20.23 21.05 -8.50
C ASN A 843 20.54 20.06 -7.37
N LEU A 844 21.57 20.33 -6.55
CA LEU A 844 22.02 19.40 -5.53
C LEU A 844 20.99 19.29 -4.40
N LYS A 845 20.47 18.09 -4.16
CA LYS A 845 19.49 17.75 -3.11
C LYS A 845 20.12 17.05 -1.91
N ARG A 846 21.17 16.25 -2.13
CA ARG A 846 21.80 15.46 -1.08
C ARG A 846 23.33 15.51 -1.11
N LEU A 847 23.94 15.64 0.06
CA LEU A 847 25.38 15.64 0.26
C LEU A 847 25.78 14.77 1.47
N ASP A 848 26.46 13.66 1.21
CA ASP A 848 26.93 12.74 2.23
C ASP A 848 28.47 12.73 2.27
N VAL A 849 29.08 13.01 3.43
CA VAL A 849 30.53 13.07 3.62
C VAL A 849 30.95 12.26 4.84
N VAL A 850 31.70 11.18 4.63
CA VAL A 850 32.00 10.19 5.66
C VAL A 850 33.50 9.87 5.69
N TYR A 851 34.13 9.86 6.87
CA TYR A 851 35.58 9.58 7.06
C TYR A 851 36.55 10.48 6.27
N CYS A 852 36.16 11.70 5.91
CA CYS A 852 37.01 12.64 5.14
C CYS A 852 37.85 13.51 6.08
N ASN A 853 38.93 12.93 6.63
CA ASN A 853 39.65 13.50 7.78
C ASN A 853 40.52 14.73 7.49
N GLN A 854 40.74 15.09 6.23
CA GLN A 854 41.48 16.31 5.85
C GLN A 854 40.58 17.49 5.54
N LEU A 855 39.26 17.27 5.51
CA LEU A 855 38.28 18.32 5.25
C LEU A 855 38.23 19.27 6.45
N GLU A 856 38.60 20.53 6.25
CA GLU A 856 38.56 21.56 7.29
C GLU A 856 37.24 22.36 7.22
N CYS A 857 36.70 22.52 6.01
CA CYS A 857 35.41 23.17 5.75
C CYS A 857 34.60 22.43 4.67
N LEU A 858 33.28 22.26 4.84
CA LEU A 858 32.47 21.58 3.81
C LEU A 858 32.33 22.49 2.57
N LEU A 859 31.76 23.68 2.70
CA LEU A 859 31.57 24.64 1.62
C LEU A 859 32.02 26.05 2.02
N ALA A 860 32.89 26.65 1.23
CA ALA A 860 33.29 28.06 1.27
C ALA A 860 32.73 28.82 0.06
N VAL A 861 32.10 29.98 0.31
CA VAL A 861 31.65 30.92 -0.73
C VAL A 861 32.57 32.15 -0.70
N ASP A 862 33.25 32.40 -1.82
CA ASP A 862 34.16 33.54 -2.02
C ASP A 862 33.50 34.58 -2.95
N ASP A 863 33.68 35.87 -2.64
CA ASP A 863 33.31 36.99 -3.52
C ASP A 863 34.16 36.91 -4.79
N ILE A 864 33.58 36.39 -5.88
CA ILE A 864 34.18 36.49 -7.22
C ILE A 864 33.34 37.50 -7.98
N GLU A 865 33.97 38.60 -8.36
CA GLU A 865 33.36 39.71 -9.09
C GLU A 865 32.59 39.19 -10.32
N GLY A 866 31.25 39.29 -10.30
CA GLY A 866 30.42 39.24 -11.51
C GLY A 866 29.48 38.04 -11.72
N GLU A 867 29.40 37.04 -10.83
CA GLU A 867 28.39 35.96 -10.95
C GLU A 867 27.43 35.93 -9.75
N GLU A 868 26.12 35.91 -10.05
CA GLU A 868 25.03 35.90 -9.06
C GLU A 868 25.11 34.67 -8.13
N ASN A 869 25.11 34.95 -6.81
CA ASN A 869 24.77 34.08 -5.67
C ASN A 869 24.89 32.55 -5.85
N ASN A 870 25.97 31.98 -5.30
CA ASN A 870 26.20 30.53 -5.17
C ASN A 870 25.36 29.90 -4.02
N CYS A 871 24.05 30.18 -3.98
CA CYS A 871 23.13 29.57 -3.03
C CYS A 871 22.78 28.14 -3.48
N VAL A 872 22.98 27.15 -2.62
CA VAL A 872 22.59 25.76 -2.89
C VAL A 872 21.12 25.58 -2.51
N GLU A 873 20.24 26.24 -3.27
CA GLU A 873 18.84 26.43 -2.90
C GLU A 873 18.06 25.13 -2.75
N LYS A 874 18.36 24.11 -3.57
CA LYS A 874 17.64 22.83 -3.60
C LYS A 874 18.18 21.78 -2.63
N LEU A 875 19.18 22.10 -1.81
CA LEU A 875 19.78 21.13 -0.89
C LEU A 875 18.83 20.80 0.25
N GLU A 876 18.43 19.55 0.36
CA GLU A 876 17.46 19.05 1.33
C GLU A 876 18.12 18.24 2.46
N GLN A 877 19.21 17.52 2.16
CA GLN A 877 19.86 16.60 3.09
C GLN A 877 21.38 16.76 3.10
N ILE A 878 21.94 16.94 4.31
CA ILE A 878 23.38 16.91 4.56
C ILE A 878 23.67 15.88 5.64
N ASN A 879 24.59 14.96 5.36
CA ASN A 879 25.03 13.94 6.30
C ASN A 879 26.55 13.92 6.41
N ILE A 880 27.09 14.25 7.58
CA ILE A 880 28.54 14.29 7.82
C ILE A 880 28.91 13.39 8.99
N LYS A 881 29.74 12.38 8.73
CA LYS A 881 30.15 11.40 9.74
C LYS A 881 31.65 11.21 9.81
N HIS A 882 32.21 11.12 11.02
CA HIS A 882 33.60 10.75 11.29
C HIS A 882 34.65 11.59 10.54
N CYS A 883 34.42 12.89 10.36
CA CYS A 883 35.39 13.81 9.73
C CYS A 883 36.14 14.60 10.81
N PHE A 884 37.32 14.12 11.22
CA PHE A 884 37.95 14.57 12.46
C PHE A 884 38.51 16.01 12.47
N ARG A 885 38.91 16.56 11.31
CA ARG A 885 39.45 17.93 11.18
C ARG A 885 38.43 18.97 10.73
N LEU A 886 37.17 18.59 10.55
CA LEU A 886 36.14 19.52 10.11
C LEU A 886 35.88 20.53 11.22
N ARG A 887 36.25 21.79 11.00
CA ARG A 887 36.08 22.88 11.97
C ARG A 887 34.81 23.69 11.72
N GLN A 888 34.42 23.79 10.46
CA GLN A 888 33.28 24.59 10.03
C GLN A 888 32.50 23.89 8.92
N VAL A 889 31.18 23.79 9.02
CA VAL A 889 30.38 23.24 7.90
C VAL A 889 30.36 24.25 6.74
N PHE A 890 29.93 25.47 6.99
CA PHE A 890 29.77 26.49 5.96
C PHE A 890 30.49 27.79 6.30
N LYS A 891 31.33 28.28 5.38
CA LYS A 891 32.09 29.53 5.49
C LYS A 891 31.59 30.53 4.43
N ASN A 892 31.00 31.63 4.86
CA ASN A 892 30.60 32.74 3.99
C ASN A 892 31.54 33.93 4.20
N THR A 893 32.20 34.38 3.15
CA THR A 893 33.03 35.60 3.17
C THR A 893 32.29 36.84 2.64
N SER A 894 31.14 36.65 1.98
CA SER A 894 30.36 37.74 1.39
C SER A 894 29.61 38.56 2.46
N SER A 895 29.54 39.87 2.23
CA SER A 895 28.73 40.82 3.02
C SER A 895 27.25 40.81 2.64
N SER A 896 26.88 40.01 1.62
CA SER A 896 25.50 39.87 1.14
C SER A 896 24.73 38.82 1.97
N CYS A 897 23.53 39.19 2.41
CA CYS A 897 22.67 38.39 3.27
C CYS A 897 21.99 37.28 2.45
N CYS A 898 22.68 36.19 2.18
CA CYS A 898 22.11 35.04 1.49
C CYS A 898 21.80 33.89 2.45
N LYS A 899 20.59 33.32 2.34
CA LYS A 899 20.19 32.05 2.96
C LYS A 899 20.93 30.93 2.21
N PRO A 900 21.95 30.27 2.78
CA PRO A 900 22.76 29.32 2.00
C PRO A 900 21.99 28.03 1.66
N PHE A 901 21.06 27.61 2.53
CA PHE A 901 20.29 26.37 2.39
C PHE A 901 18.80 26.58 2.77
N PRO A 902 18.03 27.33 1.97
CA PRO A 902 16.64 27.66 2.29
C PRO A 902 15.72 26.44 2.41
N ASN A 903 16.03 25.34 1.70
CA ASN A 903 15.19 24.13 1.65
C ASN A 903 15.76 22.95 2.45
N LEU A 904 16.77 23.16 3.32
CA LEU A 904 17.36 22.06 4.09
C LEU A 904 16.37 21.47 5.08
N ARG A 905 16.12 20.17 4.98
CA ARG A 905 15.20 19.41 5.83
C ARG A 905 15.90 18.53 6.86
N SER A 906 17.08 18.00 6.52
CA SER A 906 17.85 17.11 7.40
C SER A 906 19.32 17.52 7.46
N LEU A 907 19.83 17.68 8.68
CA LEU A 907 21.26 17.83 8.97
C LEU A 907 21.68 16.79 10.01
N GLU A 908 22.51 15.84 9.60
CA GLU A 908 23.10 14.82 10.47
C GLU A 908 24.61 15.04 10.63
N LEU A 909 25.08 15.17 11.87
CA LEU A 909 26.46 15.42 12.26
C LEU A 909 26.89 14.38 13.28
N GLU A 910 27.83 13.50 12.92
CA GLU A 910 28.24 12.39 13.76
C GLU A 910 29.77 12.30 13.89
N THR A 911 30.28 12.27 15.12
CA THR A 911 31.69 12.11 15.45
C THR A 911 32.59 13.15 14.75
N LEU A 912 32.38 14.43 15.07
CA LEU A 912 33.14 15.58 14.51
C LEU A 912 33.79 16.39 15.66
N PRO A 913 34.93 15.94 16.22
CA PRO A 913 35.49 16.51 17.46
C PRO A 913 36.08 17.90 17.32
N GLU A 914 36.54 18.31 16.13
CA GLU A 914 37.07 19.67 15.89
C GLU A 914 35.98 20.67 15.44
N LEU A 915 34.73 20.23 15.25
CA LEU A 915 33.67 21.10 14.75
C LEU A 915 33.33 22.17 15.79
N VAL A 916 33.61 23.43 15.47
CA VAL A 916 33.35 24.58 16.35
C VAL A 916 32.05 25.28 15.95
N GLN A 917 31.77 25.37 14.65
CA GLN A 917 30.67 26.20 14.13
C GLN A 917 30.04 25.60 12.86
N ILE A 918 28.72 25.72 12.72
CA ILE A 918 28.01 25.29 11.49
C ILE A 918 28.05 26.38 10.41
N CYS A 919 27.76 27.64 10.74
CA CYS A 919 27.75 28.78 9.81
C CYS A 919 28.27 30.06 10.49
N ASN A 920 28.88 30.99 9.74
CA ASN A 920 29.34 32.29 10.26
C ASN A 920 28.19 33.09 10.93
N ALA A 921 28.48 33.70 12.08
CA ALA A 921 27.50 34.27 13.02
C ALA A 921 26.75 35.54 12.53
N ASN A 922 26.94 35.96 11.28
CA ASN A 922 26.31 37.17 10.72
C ASN A 922 25.12 36.89 9.77
N VAL A 923 24.66 35.64 9.64
CA VAL A 923 23.47 35.33 8.83
C VAL A 923 22.21 35.42 9.69
N CYS A 924 21.50 36.55 9.60
CA CYS A 924 20.26 36.88 10.32
C CYS A 924 19.02 36.05 9.89
N SER A 925 19.13 34.76 9.57
CA SER A 925 17.96 33.97 9.14
C SER A 925 17.99 32.51 9.62
N PRO A 926 16.98 32.04 10.38
CA PRO A 926 16.86 30.66 10.81
C PRO A 926 16.51 29.72 9.66
N TRP A 927 16.95 28.45 9.75
CA TRP A 927 16.63 27.39 8.78
C TRP A 927 15.18 26.91 8.99
N GLU A 928 14.21 27.61 8.39
CA GLU A 928 12.78 27.38 8.61
C GLU A 928 12.27 26.02 8.09
N SER A 929 12.94 25.45 7.08
CA SER A 929 12.56 24.17 6.46
C SER A 929 13.12 22.94 7.20
N LEU A 930 13.94 23.14 8.24
CA LEU A 930 14.64 22.07 8.92
C LEU A 930 13.66 21.23 9.76
N THR A 931 13.62 19.94 9.48
CA THR A 931 12.79 18.96 10.20
C THR A 931 13.60 18.04 11.11
N LEU A 932 14.87 17.78 10.78
CA LEU A 932 15.76 16.91 11.55
C LEU A 932 17.12 17.56 11.74
N LEU A 933 17.56 17.63 12.99
CA LEU A 933 18.92 17.98 13.38
C LEU A 933 19.45 16.89 14.33
N ASP A 934 20.34 16.02 13.86
CA ASP A 934 20.94 14.96 14.67
C ASP A 934 22.43 15.27 14.90
N VAL A 935 22.85 15.45 16.15
CA VAL A 935 24.23 15.80 16.51
C VAL A 935 24.78 14.80 17.54
N ARG A 936 25.80 14.05 17.15
CA ARG A 936 26.42 12.99 17.97
C ARG A 936 27.93 13.17 18.00
N GLY A 937 28.54 13.16 19.19
CA GLY A 937 30.02 13.21 19.31
C GLY A 937 30.68 14.47 18.73
N CYS A 938 30.01 15.63 18.77
CA CYS A 938 30.50 16.93 18.28
C CYS A 938 30.78 17.90 19.45
N ASN A 939 31.69 17.52 20.35
CA ASN A 939 31.81 18.14 21.68
C ASN A 939 32.27 19.61 21.70
N ARG A 940 32.82 20.14 20.60
CA ARG A 940 33.27 21.54 20.49
C ARG A 940 32.23 22.47 19.87
N LEU A 941 31.11 21.93 19.37
CA LEU A 941 30.04 22.71 18.74
C LEU A 941 29.18 23.35 19.82
N ARG A 942 29.34 24.67 20.01
CA ARG A 942 28.62 25.42 21.06
C ARG A 942 27.41 26.21 20.56
N LYS A 943 27.29 26.47 19.25
CA LYS A 943 26.18 27.28 18.69
C LYS A 943 25.46 26.55 17.57
N LEU A 944 24.14 26.70 17.50
CA LEU A 944 23.28 26.14 16.47
C LEU A 944 22.73 27.23 15.53
N PRO A 945 22.48 26.93 14.25
CA PRO A 945 21.88 27.87 13.29
C PRO A 945 20.34 27.99 13.43
N VAL A 946 19.74 27.46 14.51
CA VAL A 946 18.30 27.52 14.78
C VAL A 946 17.98 28.52 15.89
N GLY A 947 17.04 29.42 15.62
CA GLY A 947 16.57 30.43 16.58
C GLY A 947 15.15 30.17 17.08
N ILE A 948 14.65 31.01 18.00
CA ILE A 948 13.28 30.92 18.57
C ILE A 948 12.19 30.86 17.48
N GLN A 949 12.42 31.48 16.31
CA GLN A 949 11.47 31.50 15.19
C GLN A 949 11.27 30.13 14.52
N SER A 950 12.23 29.19 14.68
CA SER A 950 12.13 27.81 14.20
C SER A 950 11.23 26.94 15.10
N ALA A 951 10.98 27.35 16.35
CA ALA A 951 10.18 26.63 17.35
C ALA A 951 8.71 27.10 17.37
N ARG A 952 8.02 27.06 16.21
CA ARG A 952 6.59 27.39 16.14
C ARG A 952 5.75 26.25 16.74
N PRO A 953 4.55 26.52 17.32
CA PRO A 953 3.69 25.50 17.95
C PRO A 953 3.20 24.35 17.04
N ARG A 954 3.54 24.36 15.75
CA ARG A 954 3.27 23.31 14.75
C ARG A 954 4.51 22.86 13.98
N SER A 955 5.71 23.15 14.50
CA SER A 955 6.96 22.75 13.84
C SER A 955 7.19 21.24 14.00
N THR A 956 7.56 20.58 12.90
CA THR A 956 7.95 19.15 12.88
C THR A 956 9.44 18.95 13.16
N LEU A 957 10.10 19.97 13.73
CA LEU A 957 11.53 19.95 14.02
C LEU A 957 11.80 18.94 15.15
N LEU A 958 12.72 18.02 14.88
CA LEU A 958 13.25 17.04 15.82
C LEU A 958 14.76 17.26 15.97
N ILE A 959 15.20 17.52 17.20
CA ILE A 959 16.62 17.65 17.55
C ILE A 959 17.04 16.43 18.35
N ARG A 960 18.12 15.76 17.94
CA ARG A 960 18.69 14.59 18.64
C ARG A 960 20.13 14.87 19.04
N GLY A 961 20.51 14.46 20.24
CA GLY A 961 21.88 14.58 20.73
C GLY A 961 22.04 14.10 22.17
N VAL A 962 23.29 14.04 22.65
CA VAL A 962 23.58 13.64 24.04
C VAL A 962 23.29 14.78 25.02
N ASN A 963 22.82 14.43 26.23
CA ASN A 963 22.43 15.41 27.25
C ASN A 963 23.54 16.40 27.63
N GLY A 964 24.78 15.93 27.75
CA GLY A 964 25.93 16.78 28.09
C GLY A 964 26.14 17.90 27.06
N TRP A 965 26.08 17.55 25.77
CA TRP A 965 26.21 18.52 24.68
C TRP A 965 25.07 19.54 24.67
N TRP A 966 23.81 19.11 24.84
CA TRP A 966 22.65 20.01 24.89
C TRP A 966 22.76 21.04 26.01
N ASN A 967 23.32 20.64 27.14
CA ASN A 967 23.52 21.53 28.28
C ASN A 967 24.61 22.58 28.05
N ASP A 968 25.66 22.23 27.29
CA ASP A 968 26.82 23.06 26.99
C ASP A 968 26.62 24.05 25.81
N LEU A 969 25.46 24.01 25.15
CA LEU A 969 25.10 24.93 24.06
C LEU A 969 24.95 26.38 24.57
N GLU A 970 25.54 27.31 23.82
CA GLU A 970 25.39 28.76 23.96
C GLU A 970 24.15 29.23 23.19
N TRP A 971 23.27 29.97 23.86
CA TRP A 971 22.01 30.45 23.29
C TRP A 971 22.01 31.98 23.21
N ASP A 972 21.60 32.54 22.07
CA ASP A 972 21.52 34.00 21.88
C ASP A 972 20.51 34.67 22.84
N ARG A 973 19.47 33.92 23.24
CA ARG A 973 18.48 34.33 24.25
C ARG A 973 18.15 33.16 25.18
N PRO A 974 17.97 33.39 26.50
CA PRO A 974 17.61 32.34 27.46
C PRO A 974 16.34 31.56 27.09
N GLU A 975 15.37 32.25 26.48
CA GLU A 975 14.08 31.68 26.03
C GLU A 975 14.23 30.62 24.93
N SER A 976 15.33 30.65 24.17
CA SER A 976 15.59 29.72 23.06
C SER A 976 15.76 28.28 23.55
N LYS A 977 16.47 28.09 24.66
CA LYS A 977 16.71 26.77 25.26
C LYS A 977 15.42 26.11 25.73
N VAL A 978 14.51 26.90 26.31
CA VAL A 978 13.22 26.39 26.81
C VAL A 978 12.29 26.01 25.66
N ARG A 979 12.17 26.85 24.64
CA ARG A 979 11.28 26.57 23.49
C ARG A 979 11.78 25.45 22.59
N LEU A 980 13.09 25.33 22.37
CA LEU A 980 13.66 24.24 21.58
C LEU A 980 13.77 22.94 22.40
N GLY A 981 13.70 23.01 23.73
CA GLY A 981 13.70 21.84 24.61
C GLY A 981 12.54 20.88 24.37
N SER A 982 11.35 21.36 23.98
CA SER A 982 10.22 20.49 23.61
C SER A 982 10.44 19.72 22.30
N HIS A 983 11.43 20.11 21.50
CA HIS A 983 11.82 19.48 20.24
C HIS A 983 13.08 18.61 20.40
N PHE A 984 13.72 18.60 21.57
CA PHE A 984 14.94 17.84 21.84
C PHE A 984 14.61 16.45 22.38
N THR A 985 15.14 15.42 21.73
CA THR A 985 15.10 14.03 22.19
C THR A 985 16.52 13.58 22.54
N PRO A 986 16.79 13.29 23.82
CA PRO A 986 18.11 12.84 24.24
C PRO A 986 18.41 11.45 23.65
N LEU A 987 19.63 11.29 23.15
CA LEU A 987 20.17 9.99 22.76
C LEU A 987 20.81 9.33 23.98
N SER A 988 20.57 8.02 24.13
CA SER A 988 21.12 7.17 25.17
C SER A 988 22.63 7.09 25.14
#